data_AF-A0A1A1W417-F1
#
_entry.id   AF-A0A1A1W417-F1
#
_cell.length_a   1.000
_cell.length_b   1.000
_cell.length_c   1.000
_cell.angle_alpha   90.00
_cell.angle_beta   90.00
_cell.angle_gamma   90.00
#
_symmetry.space_group_name_H-M   'P 1'
#
loop_
_entity.id
_entity.type
_entity.pdbx_description
1 polymer ?
#
loop_
_entity_poly.entity_id
_entity_poly.type
_entity_poly.pdbx_seq_one_letter_code
_entity_poly.pdbx_strand_id
1 'polypeptide(L)'
;MSTSLLVANRGEIALRIIRTATELGMRTIAVYADDDAQSPHVHAADEAIGLPGGGPQAYLDQSAILAVAKTSGADLIHPGYGFLSENAAFAAACAAGGYTFVGPDPGVLGLLGDKTAARGAAMAAGVPVLPATEGASSVADIKSFFAAQEGGVMLKAVAGGGGRGMRQVRSADQIDDAYQRCAAEAQLGFGDPSLFAEALLTDARHIEVQVVAAPAGHQTHALAVGDRDCSIQRRYQKLVEIAPAQGLSDDLRRALHQAAVRLCARVGLRGLATVEFLVTGEDFVFLEVNPRIQVEHTVTEETTGLDLVAVQLAIAGGTSFYQLGLPAGIASDGLEVIGEPTTQRGIAIQLRVNMETFGPDFSVVPSAGTLTVFTPPSGPGVRVDTYGRPGLTVSPQYDSLLAKVVVHVRGTSWGAAVRKAGTALSEFSIEGIHTNIGFLRELLSDDRVESGWVSTGFLDDNLPGFAAGALSHQRDPQAAAVELYPGEDALRAQLAGTVVEVAPEGADYAAGSQLVVLEAMKMQHVLVAPDALRTVRNLVTPGQVVGTGDPLLVFTRTEAGADGEASTAALDLDRTRADLDEVTQRHALTLDEGRQAAVAKRHQQGRRTARENIADLVDPGSFVEYGALAIAAQRSRRSEQDLIVNTPADGLIAGLATIGADRFGRDAAQAVVVSYDYTVLAGTQGMRNHAKTDRAFELAARKRLPVMLFAEGGGGRPGDTDVGGVAGLDVPTFRMLAGLRGEVPLVSIVSGRCFAGNAALAGVCDVIIATPDANIGMGGPAMIEGGGLGVYPPEAIGPIGVQRRNGVVGLVARDEAHAVALAKQYLSYFQGNLGEWEAPDPRLARHVVPQNRLRAYDVHRAIEAIVDVGSVLELRGDYGVGIVTALVRVEGAPYGLIANSTHHLGGAIDAEAADKTGDFLTLCESFGLPVISLCDTPGFMVGPDAETQAAVRRFGRMFVLGARLTVPLGMIILRKGYGLGAMAMAGGSFRAPQFTVAWPTGEIGGMGLEGAVRLGYSKELAAVADPAERQSLFDRLVAAAYEHGKALRAATTFELDDVIDPAASRAWITRLSGG
;
A
#
# COMPACT_ATOMS: atom_id res chain seq x y z
N MET A 1 4.60 27.24 -16.73
CA MET A 1 4.63 27.99 -18.01
C MET A 1 3.30 27.75 -18.70
N SER A 2 2.65 28.77 -19.29
CA SER A 2 1.34 28.59 -19.98
C SER A 2 1.52 28.13 -21.43
N THR A 3 2.31 27.07 -21.64
CA THR A 3 2.70 26.56 -22.95
C THR A 3 2.36 25.09 -23.08
N SER A 4 2.18 24.63 -24.31
CA SER A 4 1.84 23.25 -24.65
C SER A 4 3.05 22.50 -25.23
N LEU A 5 3.19 21.23 -24.84
CA LEU A 5 4.35 20.39 -25.15
C LEU A 5 3.93 19.10 -25.86
N LEU A 6 4.32 18.94 -27.12
CA LEU A 6 4.27 17.66 -27.81
C LEU A 6 5.52 16.84 -27.46
N VAL A 7 5.32 15.65 -26.92
CA VAL A 7 6.41 14.70 -26.64
C VAL A 7 6.52 13.71 -27.79
N ALA A 8 7.45 13.98 -28.70
CA ALA A 8 7.70 13.18 -29.91
C ALA A 8 8.61 11.98 -29.61
N ASN A 9 8.22 11.16 -28.62
CA ASN A 9 8.95 9.96 -28.20
C ASN A 9 7.99 9.02 -27.45
N ARG A 10 8.50 7.88 -26.97
CA ARG A 10 7.75 6.87 -26.23
C ARG A 10 8.52 6.28 -25.04
N GLY A 11 7.95 5.27 -24.39
CA GLY A 11 8.61 4.51 -23.33
C GLY A 11 8.92 5.35 -22.09
N GLU A 12 10.03 5.07 -21.42
CA GLU A 12 10.35 5.72 -20.15
C GLU A 12 10.60 7.22 -20.31
N ILE A 13 11.30 7.63 -21.38
CA ILE A 13 11.67 9.04 -21.58
C ILE A 13 10.46 9.93 -21.84
N ALA A 14 9.47 9.43 -22.59
CA ALA A 14 8.24 10.18 -22.79
C ALA A 14 7.53 10.43 -21.46
N LEU A 15 7.41 9.39 -20.62
CA LEU A 15 6.82 9.54 -19.29
C LEU A 15 7.65 10.46 -18.38
N ARG A 16 8.99 10.37 -18.44
CA ARG A 16 9.92 11.26 -17.71
C ARG A 16 9.71 12.72 -18.10
N ILE A 17 9.52 13.01 -19.38
CA ILE A 17 9.28 14.39 -19.87
C ILE A 17 7.90 14.89 -19.43
N ILE A 18 6.86 14.07 -19.60
CA ILE A 18 5.47 14.40 -19.22
C ILE A 18 5.38 14.73 -17.72
N ARG A 19 6.07 13.96 -16.86
CA ARG A 19 6.08 14.22 -15.40
C ARG A 19 6.59 15.62 -15.07
N THR A 20 7.76 16.01 -15.58
CA THR A 20 8.27 17.37 -15.35
C THR A 20 7.41 18.44 -16.01
N ALA A 21 6.91 18.21 -17.23
CA ALA A 21 6.02 19.17 -17.89
C ALA A 21 4.74 19.41 -17.06
N THR A 22 4.19 18.36 -16.45
CA THR A 22 3.03 18.43 -15.55
C THR A 22 3.35 19.23 -14.29
N GLU A 23 4.51 18.98 -13.67
CA GLU A 23 4.99 19.75 -12.50
C GLU A 23 5.17 21.24 -12.82
N LEU A 24 5.57 21.58 -14.04
CA LEU A 24 5.67 22.95 -14.54
C LEU A 24 4.32 23.57 -14.98
N GLY A 25 3.23 22.80 -14.89
CA GLY A 25 1.88 23.21 -15.27
C GLY A 25 1.68 23.40 -16.78
N MET A 26 2.42 22.67 -17.61
CA MET A 26 2.30 22.69 -19.07
C MET A 26 1.25 21.67 -19.54
N ARG A 27 0.51 21.99 -20.62
CA ARG A 27 -0.36 21.01 -21.30
C ARG A 27 0.49 20.05 -22.10
N THR A 28 0.28 18.75 -21.94
CA THR A 28 1.09 17.69 -22.54
C THR A 28 0.33 16.94 -23.62
N ILE A 29 0.98 16.74 -24.77
CA ILE A 29 0.47 15.95 -25.89
C ILE A 29 1.42 14.78 -26.13
N ALA A 30 0.94 13.55 -25.95
CA ALA A 30 1.65 12.33 -26.30
C ALA A 30 1.31 11.88 -27.72
N VAL A 31 2.24 11.13 -28.32
CA VAL A 31 1.99 10.39 -29.57
C VAL A 31 2.27 8.92 -29.36
N TYR A 32 1.49 8.06 -30.02
CA TYR A 32 1.69 6.61 -29.91
C TYR A 32 1.48 5.89 -31.22
N ALA A 33 2.26 4.85 -31.49
CA ALA A 33 1.96 3.88 -32.56
C ALA A 33 0.89 2.88 -32.06
N ASP A 34 0.22 2.17 -32.98
CA ASP A 34 -0.85 1.24 -32.61
C ASP A 34 -0.38 0.14 -31.62
N ASP A 35 0.85 -0.35 -31.78
CA ASP A 35 1.47 -1.34 -30.91
C ASP A 35 2.03 -0.78 -29.59
N ASP A 36 1.97 0.55 -29.39
CA ASP A 36 2.42 1.23 -28.17
C ASP A 36 1.31 1.98 -27.42
N ALA A 37 0.06 1.82 -27.84
CA ALA A 37 -1.10 2.51 -27.27
C ALA A 37 -1.30 2.24 -25.76
N GLN A 38 -0.81 1.11 -25.25
CA GLN A 38 -0.90 0.74 -23.83
C GLN A 38 0.25 1.25 -22.96
N SER A 39 1.22 1.93 -23.55
CA SER A 39 2.38 2.49 -22.86
C SER A 39 1.95 3.56 -21.84
N PRO A 40 2.49 3.58 -20.61
CA PRO A 40 2.02 4.50 -19.58
C PRO A 40 2.10 5.99 -19.93
N HIS A 41 3.03 6.40 -20.81
CA HIS A 41 3.14 7.81 -21.22
C HIS A 41 1.88 8.31 -21.93
N VAL A 42 1.14 7.43 -22.62
CA VAL A 42 -0.12 7.76 -23.31
C VAL A 42 -1.19 8.20 -22.31
N HIS A 43 -1.30 7.48 -21.19
CA HIS A 43 -2.31 7.74 -20.16
C HIS A 43 -1.92 8.87 -19.20
N ALA A 44 -0.63 9.23 -19.17
CA ALA A 44 -0.11 10.28 -18.31
C ALA A 44 -0.21 11.68 -18.93
N ALA A 45 -0.38 11.78 -20.26
CA ALA A 45 -0.53 13.05 -20.95
C ALA A 45 -1.97 13.57 -20.90
N ASP A 46 -2.14 14.90 -21.05
CA ASP A 46 -3.47 15.52 -21.14
C ASP A 46 -4.21 15.11 -22.41
N GLU A 47 -3.47 14.95 -23.51
CA GLU A 47 -3.96 14.48 -24.80
C GLU A 47 -3.01 13.47 -25.42
N ALA A 48 -3.54 12.51 -26.17
CA ALA A 48 -2.74 11.51 -26.88
C ALA A 48 -3.28 11.26 -28.29
N ILE A 49 -2.41 11.32 -29.30
CA ILE A 49 -2.77 11.20 -30.71
C ILE A 49 -2.01 10.04 -31.36
N GLY A 50 -2.74 9.14 -32.02
CA GLY A 50 -2.17 7.99 -32.72
C GLY A 50 -1.36 8.41 -33.95
N LEU A 51 -0.18 7.83 -34.13
CA LEU A 51 0.65 7.92 -35.32
C LEU A 51 0.29 6.79 -36.28
N PRO A 52 0.37 7.01 -37.60
CA PRO A 52 0.13 5.96 -38.58
C PRO A 52 1.22 4.88 -38.50
N GLY A 53 0.79 3.60 -38.48
CA GLY A 53 1.68 2.45 -38.52
C GLY A 53 2.07 1.91 -37.13
N GLY A 54 3.06 1.02 -37.12
CA GLY A 54 3.54 0.33 -35.91
C GLY A 54 5.06 0.34 -35.80
N GLY A 55 5.56 0.01 -34.61
CA GLY A 55 6.97 -0.13 -34.29
C GLY A 55 7.73 1.20 -34.29
N PRO A 56 9.08 1.15 -34.29
CA PRO A 56 9.92 2.35 -34.23
C PRO A 56 9.76 3.33 -35.40
N GLN A 57 9.34 2.86 -36.58
CA GLN A 57 9.23 3.70 -37.79
C GLN A 57 8.15 4.78 -37.66
N ALA A 58 7.06 4.50 -36.92
CA ALA A 58 5.99 5.48 -36.70
C ALA A 58 6.53 6.76 -36.03
N TYR A 59 7.45 6.63 -35.08
CA TYR A 59 8.08 7.75 -34.37
C TYR A 59 9.20 8.46 -35.17
N LEU A 60 9.56 7.94 -36.34
CA LEU A 60 10.49 8.59 -37.27
C LEU A 60 9.77 9.40 -38.36
N ASP A 61 8.44 9.28 -38.46
CA ASP A 61 7.65 10.04 -39.44
C ASP A 61 7.52 11.51 -39.03
N GLN A 62 8.45 12.31 -39.54
CA GLN A 62 8.50 13.75 -39.35
C GLN A 62 7.19 14.44 -39.79
N SER A 63 6.58 13.96 -40.87
CA SER A 63 5.36 14.57 -41.42
C SER A 63 4.17 14.31 -40.51
N ALA A 64 4.04 13.09 -39.99
CA ALA A 64 3.01 12.73 -39.02
C ALA A 64 3.16 13.54 -37.73
N ILE A 65 4.36 13.66 -37.18
CA ILE A 65 4.61 14.40 -35.93
C ILE A 65 4.30 15.90 -36.09
N LEU A 66 4.71 16.52 -37.21
CA LEU A 66 4.38 17.92 -37.49
C LEU A 66 2.87 18.13 -37.74
N ALA A 67 2.19 17.15 -38.35
CA ALA A 67 0.74 17.19 -38.48
C ALA A 67 0.05 17.14 -37.11
N VAL A 68 0.53 16.29 -36.20
CA VAL A 68 0.05 16.24 -34.81
C VAL A 68 0.24 17.59 -34.14
N ALA A 69 1.45 18.16 -34.17
CA ALA A 69 1.75 19.46 -33.57
C ALA A 69 0.79 20.57 -34.08
N LYS A 70 0.50 20.56 -35.38
CA LYS A 70 -0.46 21.49 -36.00
C LYS A 70 -1.88 21.30 -35.49
N THR A 71 -2.35 20.06 -35.41
CA THR A 71 -3.74 19.76 -35.02
C THR A 71 -4.00 19.97 -33.52
N SER A 72 -3.02 19.68 -32.66
CA SER A 72 -3.13 19.83 -31.21
C SER A 72 -2.81 21.24 -30.71
N GLY A 73 -2.17 22.06 -31.57
CA GLY A 73 -1.73 23.40 -31.25
C GLY A 73 -0.53 23.41 -30.28
N ALA A 74 0.39 22.48 -30.44
CA ALA A 74 1.59 22.39 -29.61
C ALA A 74 2.56 23.55 -29.88
N ASP A 75 3.09 24.18 -28.84
CA ASP A 75 4.10 25.25 -28.96
C ASP A 75 5.52 24.69 -29.03
N LEU A 76 5.79 23.68 -28.19
CA LEU A 76 7.09 23.03 -28.07
C LEU A 76 7.02 21.57 -28.50
N ILE A 77 8.10 21.07 -29.10
CA ILE A 77 8.24 19.65 -29.46
C ILE A 77 9.48 19.10 -28.77
N HIS A 78 9.28 18.20 -27.82
CA HIS A 78 10.36 17.49 -27.12
C HIS A 78 10.64 16.15 -27.78
N PRO A 79 11.80 15.95 -28.43
CA PRO A 79 12.10 14.71 -29.13
C PRO A 79 12.68 13.63 -28.20
N GLY A 80 13.02 13.98 -26.96
CA GLY A 80 13.61 13.05 -26.00
C GLY A 80 15.02 12.62 -26.44
N TYR A 81 15.28 11.31 -26.41
CA TYR A 81 16.49 10.71 -26.96
C TYR A 81 16.16 9.65 -28.01
N GLY A 82 17.08 9.41 -28.95
CA GLY A 82 16.81 8.55 -30.09
C GLY A 82 15.76 9.16 -31.03
N PHE A 83 15.27 8.36 -31.97
CA PHE A 83 14.33 8.82 -33.00
C PHE A 83 14.83 10.10 -33.70
N LEU A 84 14.08 11.20 -33.54
CA LEU A 84 14.34 12.47 -34.21
C LEU A 84 15.13 13.48 -33.34
N SER A 85 15.65 13.06 -32.17
CA SER A 85 16.33 13.97 -31.23
C SER A 85 17.60 14.61 -31.77
N GLU A 86 18.24 13.98 -32.75
CA GLU A 86 19.46 14.47 -33.39
C GLU A 86 19.23 14.80 -34.87
N ASN A 87 17.97 14.80 -35.32
CA ASN A 87 17.64 15.04 -36.72
C ASN A 87 17.55 16.54 -37.02
N ALA A 88 18.62 17.09 -37.61
CA ALA A 88 18.69 18.50 -38.00
C ALA A 88 17.56 18.93 -38.96
N ALA A 89 17.17 18.06 -39.89
CA ALA A 89 16.08 18.35 -40.83
C ALA A 89 14.72 18.48 -40.12
N PHE A 90 14.47 17.62 -39.12
CA PHE A 90 13.26 17.70 -38.30
C PHE A 90 13.22 18.98 -37.47
N ALA A 91 14.33 19.36 -36.82
CA ALA A 91 14.41 20.62 -36.07
C ALA A 91 14.19 21.84 -36.98
N ALA A 92 14.73 21.81 -38.21
CA ALA A 92 14.50 22.86 -39.20
C ALA A 92 13.03 22.91 -39.65
N ALA A 93 12.39 21.76 -39.82
CA ALA A 93 10.98 21.67 -40.15
C ALA A 93 10.07 22.16 -39.00
N CYS A 94 10.45 21.91 -37.74
CA CYS A 94 9.78 22.49 -36.57
C CYS A 94 9.82 24.02 -36.62
N ALA A 95 11.02 24.60 -36.83
CA ALA A 95 11.19 26.05 -36.92
C ALA A 95 10.40 26.66 -38.10
N ALA A 96 10.41 26.01 -39.27
CA ALA A 96 9.62 26.43 -40.43
C ALA A 96 8.10 26.35 -40.19
N GLY A 97 7.65 25.41 -39.34
CA GLY A 97 6.27 25.27 -38.90
C GLY A 97 5.85 26.22 -37.78
N GLY A 98 6.77 27.02 -37.22
CA GLY A 98 6.52 27.90 -36.08
C GLY A 98 6.54 27.20 -34.72
N TYR A 99 7.11 25.99 -34.64
CA TYR A 99 7.24 25.21 -33.40
C TYR A 99 8.63 25.35 -32.80
N THR A 100 8.72 25.37 -31.47
CA THR A 100 10.01 25.37 -30.76
C THR A 100 10.49 23.94 -30.54
N PHE A 101 11.54 23.55 -31.26
CA PHE A 101 12.26 22.31 -30.98
C PHE A 101 12.98 22.40 -29.62
N VAL A 102 12.72 21.47 -28.72
CA VAL A 102 13.35 21.44 -27.38
C VAL A 102 14.73 20.79 -27.48
N GLY A 103 15.68 21.56 -28.00
CA GLY A 103 17.07 21.18 -28.21
C GLY A 103 17.84 22.30 -28.91
N PRO A 104 19.04 22.02 -29.42
CA PRO A 104 19.84 23.03 -30.10
C PRO A 104 19.32 23.33 -31.50
N ASP A 105 19.85 24.42 -32.07
CA ASP A 105 19.44 24.87 -33.40
C ASP A 105 19.84 23.85 -34.49
N PRO A 106 19.10 23.78 -35.61
CA PRO A 106 19.33 22.82 -36.68
C PRO A 106 20.77 22.81 -37.22
N GLY A 107 21.41 23.97 -37.31
CA GLY A 107 22.80 24.09 -37.74
C GLY A 107 23.79 23.44 -36.76
N VAL A 108 23.52 23.53 -35.46
CA VAL A 108 24.32 22.90 -34.41
C VAL A 108 24.11 21.39 -34.42
N LEU A 109 22.87 20.92 -34.60
CA LEU A 109 22.57 19.49 -34.79
C LEU A 109 23.29 18.92 -36.01
N GLY A 110 23.28 19.63 -37.14
CA GLY A 110 23.98 19.20 -38.36
C GLY A 110 25.51 19.16 -38.16
N LEU A 111 26.08 20.14 -37.45
CA LEU A 111 27.50 20.19 -37.14
C LEU A 111 27.93 19.05 -36.20
N LEU A 112 27.17 18.79 -35.14
CA LEU A 112 27.53 17.79 -34.13
C LEU A 112 27.15 16.36 -34.54
N GLY A 113 26.14 16.20 -35.41
CA GLY A 113 25.73 14.89 -35.95
C GLY A 113 26.64 14.34 -37.05
N ASP A 114 27.55 15.15 -37.59
CA ASP A 114 28.63 14.71 -38.49
C ASP A 114 29.91 14.52 -37.68
N LYS A 115 30.45 13.30 -37.65
CA LYS A 115 31.63 12.98 -36.83
C LYS A 115 32.89 13.74 -37.26
N THR A 116 33.05 13.98 -38.57
CA THR A 116 34.21 14.73 -39.07
C THR A 116 34.10 16.19 -38.69
N ALA A 117 32.89 16.77 -38.81
CA ALA A 117 32.65 18.16 -38.47
C ALA A 117 32.70 18.42 -36.95
N ALA A 118 32.11 17.52 -36.15
CA ALA A 118 32.16 17.56 -34.69
C ALA A 118 33.61 17.47 -34.18
N ARG A 119 34.41 16.58 -34.77
CA ARG A 119 35.83 16.45 -34.50
C ARG A 119 36.62 17.71 -34.90
N GLY A 120 36.32 18.29 -36.06
CA GLY A 120 36.90 19.57 -36.48
C GLY A 120 36.57 20.70 -35.50
N ALA A 121 35.34 20.74 -34.98
CA ALA A 121 34.93 21.69 -33.96
C ALA A 121 35.65 21.46 -32.62
N ALA A 122 35.86 20.20 -32.21
CA ALA A 122 36.65 19.86 -31.03
C ALA A 122 38.12 20.31 -31.16
N MET A 123 38.74 20.06 -32.32
CA MET A 123 40.09 20.55 -32.62
C MET A 123 40.18 22.08 -32.60
N ALA A 124 39.22 22.76 -33.23
CA ALA A 124 39.13 24.23 -33.20
C ALA A 124 38.90 24.77 -31.78
N ALA A 125 38.23 23.99 -30.93
CA ALA A 125 38.07 24.30 -29.52
C ALA A 125 39.32 24.00 -28.67
N GLY A 126 40.39 23.44 -29.26
CA GLY A 126 41.60 23.03 -28.55
C GLY A 126 41.36 21.84 -27.62
N VAL A 127 40.48 20.92 -28.01
CA VAL A 127 40.23 19.66 -27.31
C VAL A 127 41.01 18.54 -27.99
N PRO A 128 41.75 17.69 -27.26
CA PRO A 128 42.49 16.58 -27.86
C PRO A 128 41.55 15.61 -28.57
N VAL A 129 41.97 15.05 -29.70
CA VAL A 129 41.22 14.08 -30.52
C VAL A 129 42.13 12.93 -30.95
N LEU A 130 41.60 11.71 -31.08
CA LEU A 130 42.38 10.54 -31.55
C LEU A 130 42.83 10.69 -32.98
N PRO A 131 44.04 10.31 -33.43
CA PRO A 131 44.36 10.29 -34.87
C PRO A 131 43.27 9.60 -35.70
N ALA A 132 42.93 10.13 -36.87
CA ALA A 132 41.88 9.58 -37.72
C ALA A 132 42.16 9.84 -39.21
N THR A 133 41.52 9.08 -40.09
CA THR A 133 41.50 9.38 -41.53
C THR A 133 40.55 10.55 -41.83
N GLU A 134 40.82 11.28 -42.92
CA GLU A 134 40.02 12.44 -43.31
C GLU A 134 38.84 12.01 -44.20
N GLY A 135 37.61 12.29 -43.73
CA GLY A 135 36.38 12.06 -44.50
C GLY A 135 36.15 10.59 -44.89
N ALA A 136 35.35 10.39 -45.93
CA ALA A 136 35.03 9.07 -46.47
C ALA A 136 36.31 8.40 -47.02
N SER A 137 36.76 7.36 -46.34
CA SER A 137 38.04 6.68 -46.57
C SER A 137 37.83 5.38 -47.32
N SER A 138 38.68 5.11 -48.31
CA SER A 138 38.71 3.82 -49.01
C SER A 138 39.40 2.75 -48.15
N VAL A 139 39.25 1.48 -48.55
CA VAL A 139 39.97 0.36 -47.91
C VAL A 139 41.50 0.57 -47.95
N ALA A 140 42.02 1.19 -49.02
CA ALA A 140 43.45 1.46 -49.15
C ALA A 140 43.93 2.54 -48.17
N ASP A 141 43.11 3.57 -47.95
CA ASP A 141 43.40 4.64 -46.99
C ASP A 141 43.44 4.08 -45.57
N ILE A 142 42.50 3.19 -45.23
CA ILE A 142 42.41 2.52 -43.93
C ILE A 142 43.59 1.57 -43.70
N LYS A 143 44.00 0.81 -44.72
CA LYS A 143 45.21 -0.04 -44.64
C LYS A 143 46.46 0.78 -44.37
N SER A 144 46.60 1.91 -45.06
CA SER A 144 47.72 2.83 -44.87
C SER A 144 47.70 3.47 -43.48
N PHE A 145 46.53 3.88 -43.01
CA PHE A 145 46.34 4.43 -41.68
C PHE A 145 46.62 3.40 -40.58
N PHE A 146 46.12 2.17 -40.72
CA PHE A 146 46.38 1.06 -39.80
C PHE A 146 47.87 0.79 -39.64
N ALA A 147 48.64 0.79 -40.74
CA ALA A 147 50.09 0.57 -40.70
C ALA A 147 50.85 1.67 -39.94
N ALA A 148 50.25 2.86 -39.75
CA ALA A 148 50.81 3.97 -38.99
C ALA A 148 50.37 3.99 -37.51
N GLN A 149 49.50 3.06 -37.07
CA GLN A 149 49.02 2.99 -35.69
C GLN A 149 49.61 1.78 -34.95
N GLU A 150 49.99 1.93 -33.68
CA GLU A 150 50.58 0.85 -32.88
C GLU A 150 49.53 -0.07 -32.22
N GLY A 151 48.31 0.41 -31.96
CA GLY A 151 47.29 -0.28 -31.16
C GLY A 151 46.08 -0.84 -31.92
N GLY A 152 46.03 -0.69 -33.25
CA GLY A 152 44.87 -1.01 -34.09
C GLY A 152 44.01 0.21 -34.43
N VAL A 153 42.90 -0.02 -35.16
CA VAL A 153 41.99 1.04 -35.60
C VAL A 153 40.53 0.68 -35.34
N MET A 154 39.69 1.69 -35.19
CA MET A 154 38.24 1.57 -35.13
C MET A 154 37.64 2.13 -36.42
N LEU A 155 37.02 1.26 -37.22
CA LEU A 155 36.20 1.69 -38.34
C LEU A 155 34.89 2.26 -37.81
N LYS A 156 34.45 3.40 -38.33
CA LYS A 156 33.22 4.06 -37.95
C LYS A 156 32.50 4.60 -39.19
N ALA A 157 31.18 4.52 -39.19
CA ALA A 157 30.34 5.25 -40.15
C ALA A 157 30.53 6.76 -39.97
N VAL A 158 30.65 7.50 -41.09
CA VAL A 158 30.76 8.97 -41.11
C VAL A 158 29.46 9.60 -40.59
N ALA A 159 28.32 9.12 -41.09
CA ALA A 159 27.00 9.49 -40.62
C ALA A 159 26.49 8.51 -39.54
N GLY A 160 25.86 9.02 -38.49
CA GLY A 160 25.16 8.23 -37.47
C GLY A 160 25.85 8.18 -36.10
N GLY A 161 25.09 7.81 -35.07
CA GLY A 161 25.51 7.74 -33.67
C GLY A 161 25.05 6.46 -32.96
N GLY A 162 25.37 6.32 -31.66
CA GLY A 162 24.87 5.22 -30.82
C GLY A 162 25.51 3.85 -31.06
N GLY A 163 26.78 3.82 -31.48
CA GLY A 163 27.58 2.59 -31.54
C GLY A 163 27.30 1.63 -32.71
N ARG A 164 26.35 1.96 -33.59
CA ARG A 164 26.06 1.21 -34.83
C ARG A 164 27.04 1.56 -35.94
N GLY A 165 27.39 0.58 -36.77
CA GLY A 165 28.37 0.78 -37.84
C GLY A 165 29.76 1.12 -37.31
N MET A 166 30.21 0.39 -36.27
CA MET A 166 31.59 0.46 -35.78
C MET A 166 32.23 -0.93 -35.72
N ARG A 167 33.51 -1.04 -36.10
CA ARG A 167 34.25 -2.31 -36.05
C ARG A 167 35.70 -2.07 -35.62
N GLN A 168 36.08 -2.73 -34.53
CA GLN A 168 37.46 -2.79 -34.08
C GLN A 168 38.27 -3.70 -35.00
N VAL A 169 39.43 -3.21 -35.43
CA VAL A 169 40.36 -3.97 -36.28
C VAL A 169 41.73 -3.98 -35.63
N ARG A 170 42.23 -5.18 -35.29
CA ARG A 170 43.52 -5.38 -34.61
C ARG A 170 44.58 -6.00 -35.52
N SER A 171 44.19 -6.53 -36.67
CA SER A 171 45.12 -7.11 -37.65
C SER A 171 44.73 -6.75 -39.08
N ALA A 172 45.73 -6.62 -39.96
CA ALA A 172 45.53 -6.10 -41.32
C ALA A 172 44.61 -6.99 -42.19
N ASP A 173 44.59 -8.30 -41.92
CA ASP A 173 43.74 -9.28 -42.60
C ASP A 173 42.24 -9.13 -42.28
N GLN A 174 41.89 -8.44 -41.20
CA GLN A 174 40.49 -8.17 -40.83
C GLN A 174 39.89 -6.97 -41.57
N ILE A 175 40.71 -6.10 -42.18
CA ILE A 175 40.28 -4.79 -42.68
C ILE A 175 39.21 -4.90 -43.77
N ASP A 176 39.42 -5.74 -44.78
CA ASP A 176 38.51 -5.83 -45.93
C ASP A 176 37.11 -6.29 -45.50
N ASP A 177 37.03 -7.33 -44.66
CA ASP A 177 35.77 -7.86 -44.14
C ASP A 177 35.11 -6.90 -43.15
N ALA A 178 35.88 -6.27 -42.25
CA ALA A 178 35.36 -5.26 -41.33
C ALA A 178 34.79 -4.05 -42.07
N TYR A 179 35.44 -3.59 -43.16
CA TYR A 179 34.96 -2.50 -43.99
C TYR A 179 33.65 -2.84 -44.68
N GLN A 180 33.57 -4.00 -45.34
CA GLN A 180 32.35 -4.45 -46.02
C GLN A 180 31.17 -4.55 -45.06
N ARG A 181 31.37 -5.17 -43.90
CA ARG A 181 30.32 -5.32 -42.88
C ARG A 181 29.90 -3.97 -42.30
N CYS A 182 30.87 -3.11 -42.01
CA CYS A 182 30.60 -1.77 -41.46
C CYS A 182 29.84 -0.89 -42.47
N ALA A 183 30.24 -0.90 -43.74
CA ALA A 183 29.60 -0.13 -44.80
C ALA A 183 28.17 -0.64 -45.09
N ALA A 184 27.96 -1.96 -45.08
CA ALA A 184 26.63 -2.54 -45.22
C ALA A 184 25.72 -2.15 -44.05
N GLU A 185 26.23 -2.18 -42.81
CA GLU A 185 25.49 -1.74 -41.64
C GLU A 185 25.17 -0.24 -41.67
N ALA A 186 26.13 0.59 -42.10
CA ALA A 186 25.95 2.03 -42.25
C ALA A 186 24.90 2.37 -43.34
N GLN A 187 24.95 1.68 -44.48
CA GLN A 187 23.96 1.81 -45.55
C GLN A 187 22.54 1.45 -45.09
N LEU A 188 22.41 0.35 -44.34
CA LEU A 188 21.13 -0.11 -43.80
C LEU A 188 20.61 0.79 -42.68
N GLY A 189 21.51 1.33 -41.84
CA GLY A 189 21.15 2.14 -40.67
C GLY A 189 20.92 3.61 -40.98
N PHE A 190 21.73 4.19 -41.86
CA PHE A 190 21.82 5.65 -42.06
C PHE A 190 21.70 6.08 -43.52
N GLY A 191 21.58 5.13 -44.46
CA GLY A 191 21.47 5.43 -45.89
C GLY A 191 22.78 5.84 -46.55
N ASP A 192 23.88 5.90 -45.80
CA ASP A 192 25.21 6.31 -46.25
C ASP A 192 26.26 5.23 -45.90
N PRO A 193 26.94 4.63 -46.89
CA PRO A 193 27.96 3.60 -46.66
C PRO A 193 29.34 4.19 -46.30
N SER A 194 29.49 5.51 -46.24
CA SER A 194 30.77 6.19 -46.04
C SER A 194 31.36 5.90 -44.66
N LEU A 195 32.62 5.46 -44.64
CA LEU A 195 33.35 5.11 -43.42
C LEU A 195 34.62 5.94 -43.26
N PHE A 196 35.09 6.06 -42.02
CA PHE A 196 36.42 6.54 -41.68
C PHE A 196 37.04 5.63 -40.60
N ALA A 197 38.33 5.81 -40.31
CA ALA A 197 39.03 5.05 -39.28
C ALA A 197 39.66 5.99 -38.25
N GLU A 198 39.52 5.64 -36.97
CA GLU A 198 40.22 6.30 -35.86
C GLU A 198 41.23 5.35 -35.22
N ALA A 199 42.29 5.90 -34.63
CA ALA A 199 43.20 5.15 -33.79
C ALA A 199 42.40 4.52 -32.63
N LEU A 200 42.67 3.26 -32.35
CA LEU A 200 42.02 2.55 -31.26
C LEU A 200 42.71 2.88 -29.93
N LEU A 201 41.96 3.41 -28.96
CA LEU A 201 42.43 3.55 -27.59
C LEU A 201 41.95 2.36 -26.75
N THR A 202 42.88 1.50 -26.34
CA THR A 202 42.61 0.36 -25.45
C THR A 202 42.66 0.80 -23.99
N ASP A 203 42.00 0.05 -23.11
CA ASP A 203 41.93 0.31 -21.66
C ASP A 203 41.43 1.70 -21.26
N ALA A 204 40.67 2.35 -22.15
CA ALA A 204 40.09 3.65 -21.88
C ALA A 204 38.85 3.54 -20.98
N ARG A 205 38.67 4.55 -20.13
CA ARG A 205 37.40 4.84 -19.45
C ARG A 205 36.55 5.76 -20.32
N HIS A 206 35.26 5.52 -20.36
CA HIS A 206 34.30 6.40 -21.03
C HIS A 206 33.75 7.40 -20.00
N ILE A 207 34.24 8.63 -20.03
CA ILE A 207 33.83 9.71 -19.13
C ILE A 207 33.03 10.75 -19.89
N GLU A 208 31.96 11.24 -19.26
CA GLU A 208 31.07 12.21 -19.88
C GLU A 208 30.90 13.43 -19.00
N VAL A 209 30.76 14.60 -19.63
CA VAL A 209 30.44 15.85 -18.94
C VAL A 209 29.05 16.32 -19.39
N GLN A 210 28.14 16.47 -18.43
CA GLN A 210 26.81 17.04 -18.67
C GLN A 210 26.94 18.56 -18.75
N VAL A 211 26.50 19.13 -19.87
CA VAL A 211 26.51 20.56 -20.13
C VAL A 211 25.10 21.10 -20.20
N VAL A 212 24.90 22.27 -19.60
CA VAL A 212 23.73 23.13 -19.79
C VAL A 212 24.19 24.41 -20.47
N ALA A 213 23.61 24.75 -21.62
CA ALA A 213 23.99 25.94 -22.37
C ALA A 213 22.77 26.81 -22.73
N ALA A 214 22.87 28.10 -22.49
CA ALA A 214 21.78 29.05 -22.68
C ALA A 214 22.31 30.43 -23.08
N PRO A 215 21.49 31.26 -23.74
CA PRO A 215 21.92 32.59 -24.14
C PRO A 215 22.11 33.51 -22.93
N ALA A 216 23.13 34.37 -22.99
CA ALA A 216 23.36 35.50 -22.10
C ALA A 216 23.74 36.72 -22.95
N GLY A 217 22.77 37.60 -23.20
CA GLY A 217 22.93 38.65 -24.19
C GLY A 217 23.04 38.05 -25.61
N HIS A 218 24.10 38.41 -26.34
CA HIS A 218 24.33 37.94 -27.72
C HIS A 218 25.23 36.70 -27.81
N GLN A 219 25.62 36.11 -26.69
CA GLN A 219 26.53 34.96 -26.63
C GLN A 219 25.87 33.80 -25.87
N THR A 220 26.41 32.61 -26.07
CA THR A 220 25.99 31.40 -25.35
C THR A 220 26.93 31.18 -24.18
N HIS A 221 26.38 31.02 -22.98
CA HIS A 221 27.13 30.49 -21.83
C HIS A 221 26.85 29.00 -21.68
N ALA A 222 27.91 28.20 -21.53
CA ALA A 222 27.84 26.77 -21.24
C ALA A 222 28.40 26.48 -19.85
N LEU A 223 27.74 25.61 -19.09
CA LEU A 223 28.10 25.20 -17.73
C LEU A 223 28.24 23.67 -17.65
N ALA A 224 29.35 23.19 -17.09
CA ALA A 224 29.52 21.78 -16.73
C ALA A 224 28.85 21.50 -15.38
N VAL A 225 27.71 20.80 -15.38
CA VAL A 225 26.93 20.53 -14.15
C VAL A 225 27.34 19.24 -13.45
N GLY A 226 28.08 18.36 -14.12
CA GLY A 226 28.65 17.17 -13.49
C GLY A 226 29.27 16.21 -14.50
N ASP A 227 30.07 15.26 -13.99
CA ASP A 227 30.63 14.16 -14.78
C ASP A 227 30.04 12.79 -14.43
N ARG A 228 30.10 11.87 -15.39
CA ARG A 228 29.65 10.48 -15.28
C ARG A 228 30.72 9.53 -15.83
N ASP A 229 30.75 8.32 -15.30
CA ASP A 229 31.48 7.19 -15.86
C ASP A 229 30.49 6.19 -16.47
N CYS A 230 30.65 5.95 -17.77
CA CYS A 230 29.83 5.08 -18.61
C CYS A 230 30.65 3.91 -19.18
N SER A 231 31.76 3.55 -18.53
CA SER A 231 32.71 2.54 -19.03
C SER A 231 32.14 1.11 -19.02
N ILE A 232 31.16 0.84 -18.16
CA ILE A 232 30.52 -0.48 -18.06
C ILE A 232 29.48 -0.61 -19.17
N GLN A 233 29.93 -1.17 -20.29
CA GLN A 233 29.14 -1.34 -21.51
C GLN A 233 29.37 -2.71 -22.14
N ARG A 234 28.34 -3.28 -22.77
CA ARG A 234 28.41 -4.56 -23.51
C ARG A 234 28.23 -4.27 -24.98
N ARG A 235 29.23 -4.56 -25.82
CA ARG A 235 29.20 -4.22 -27.26
C ARG A 235 28.72 -2.78 -27.51
N TYR A 236 29.28 -1.83 -26.74
CA TYR A 236 28.95 -0.40 -26.76
C TYR A 236 27.54 -0.01 -26.25
N GLN A 237 26.78 -0.94 -25.67
CA GLN A 237 25.55 -0.63 -24.94
C GLN A 237 25.87 -0.37 -23.47
N LYS A 238 25.68 0.86 -22.99
CA LYS A 238 25.88 1.24 -21.58
C LYS A 238 24.89 0.47 -20.69
N LEU A 239 25.37 -0.05 -19.56
CA LEU A 239 24.55 -0.83 -18.61
C LEU A 239 24.58 -0.29 -17.18
N VAL A 240 25.72 0.28 -16.77
CA VAL A 240 25.91 0.86 -15.44
C VAL A 240 26.61 2.20 -15.57
N GLU A 241 26.00 3.23 -15.00
CA GLU A 241 26.50 4.60 -15.02
C GLU A 241 26.72 5.12 -13.61
N ILE A 242 27.83 5.82 -13.40
CA ILE A 242 28.27 6.26 -12.08
C ILE A 242 28.46 7.78 -12.09
N ALA A 243 27.89 8.49 -11.12
CA ALA A 243 28.14 9.92 -10.92
C ALA A 243 28.51 10.22 -9.45
N PRO A 244 29.52 11.05 -9.17
CA PRO A 244 30.53 11.52 -10.12
C PRO A 244 31.42 10.36 -10.62
N ALA A 245 32.20 10.58 -11.68
CA ALA A 245 33.21 9.62 -12.11
C ALA A 245 34.25 9.41 -10.99
N GLN A 246 34.51 8.15 -10.61
CA GLN A 246 35.35 7.80 -9.47
C GLN A 246 36.84 7.87 -9.82
N GLY A 247 37.69 8.31 -8.89
CA GLY A 247 39.15 8.25 -9.05
C GLY A 247 39.73 9.11 -10.18
N LEU A 248 39.05 10.19 -10.60
CA LEU A 248 39.66 11.23 -11.42
C LEU A 248 40.48 12.19 -10.54
N SER A 249 41.64 12.63 -11.02
CA SER A 249 42.37 13.74 -10.39
C SER A 249 41.58 15.06 -10.54
N ASP A 250 41.80 16.00 -9.62
CA ASP A 250 41.14 17.31 -9.69
C ASP A 250 41.53 18.08 -10.96
N ASP A 251 42.77 17.91 -11.43
CA ASP A 251 43.29 18.53 -12.64
C ASP A 251 42.62 17.95 -13.90
N LEU A 252 42.50 16.62 -13.97
CA LEU A 252 41.82 15.95 -15.08
C LEU A 252 40.33 16.30 -15.12
N ARG A 253 39.63 16.27 -13.97
CA ARG A 253 38.22 16.69 -13.89
C ARG A 253 38.05 18.12 -14.40
N ARG A 254 38.92 19.04 -13.95
CA ARG A 254 38.91 20.42 -14.42
C ARG A 254 39.14 20.49 -15.93
N ALA A 255 40.13 19.78 -16.46
CA ALA A 255 40.45 19.80 -17.89
C ALA A 255 39.30 19.29 -18.76
N LEU A 256 38.64 18.19 -18.36
CA LEU A 256 37.45 17.65 -19.02
C LEU A 256 36.29 18.65 -19.02
N HIS A 257 35.99 19.25 -17.86
CA HIS A 257 34.91 20.24 -17.73
C HIS A 257 35.19 21.48 -18.58
N GLN A 258 36.41 22.01 -18.53
CA GLN A 258 36.83 23.17 -19.33
C GLN A 258 36.76 22.90 -20.83
N ALA A 259 37.18 21.70 -21.27
CA ALA A 259 37.07 21.28 -22.67
C ALA A 259 35.60 21.22 -23.12
N ALA A 260 34.72 20.62 -22.31
CA ALA A 260 33.31 20.46 -22.61
C ALA A 260 32.58 21.81 -22.77
N VAL A 261 32.73 22.73 -21.81
CA VAL A 261 32.05 24.03 -21.88
C VAL A 261 32.58 24.91 -23.00
N ARG A 262 33.88 24.88 -23.26
CA ARG A 262 34.50 25.68 -24.32
C ARG A 262 34.05 25.21 -25.70
N LEU A 263 33.94 23.90 -25.90
CA LEU A 263 33.39 23.33 -27.13
C LEU A 263 31.91 23.73 -27.31
N CYS A 264 31.08 23.52 -26.29
CA CYS A 264 29.64 23.80 -26.36
C CYS A 264 29.33 25.28 -26.58
N ALA A 265 30.05 26.19 -25.91
CA ALA A 265 29.87 27.63 -26.10
C ALA A 265 30.28 28.08 -27.51
N ARG A 266 31.40 27.55 -28.06
CA ARG A 266 31.90 27.90 -29.40
C ARG A 266 30.96 27.48 -30.52
N VAL A 267 30.32 26.33 -30.40
CA VAL A 267 29.33 25.87 -31.40
C VAL A 267 27.97 26.55 -31.23
N GLY A 268 27.80 27.42 -30.23
CA GLY A 268 26.54 28.12 -29.96
C GLY A 268 25.42 27.18 -29.49
N LEU A 269 25.76 26.17 -28.67
CA LEU A 269 24.80 25.20 -28.18
C LEU A 269 23.69 25.88 -27.36
N ARG A 270 22.42 25.50 -27.61
CA ARG A 270 21.29 25.87 -26.75
C ARG A 270 20.58 24.62 -26.23
N GLY A 271 20.41 24.50 -24.92
CA GLY A 271 19.80 23.36 -24.26
C GLY A 271 20.81 22.49 -23.53
N LEU A 272 20.58 21.17 -23.55
CA LEU A 272 21.48 20.19 -22.94
C LEU A 272 22.40 19.59 -23.99
N ALA A 273 23.62 19.27 -23.59
CA ALA A 273 24.48 18.35 -24.32
C ALA A 273 25.32 17.52 -23.36
N THR A 274 25.78 16.38 -23.85
CA THR A 274 26.82 15.60 -23.19
C THR A 274 28.04 15.56 -24.08
N VAL A 275 29.20 15.95 -23.53
CA VAL A 275 30.49 15.77 -24.20
C VAL A 275 31.11 14.48 -23.67
N GLU A 276 31.34 13.54 -24.57
CA GLU A 276 31.92 12.22 -24.28
C GLU A 276 33.43 12.24 -24.51
N PHE A 277 34.17 11.63 -23.60
CA PHE A 277 35.62 11.53 -23.62
C PHE A 277 36.06 10.10 -23.36
N LEU A 278 37.18 9.71 -23.98
CA LEU A 278 37.95 8.54 -23.58
C LEU A 278 39.14 8.98 -22.74
N VAL A 279 39.28 8.40 -21.56
CA VAL A 279 40.30 8.74 -20.55
C VAL A 279 41.24 7.56 -20.35
N THR A 280 42.54 7.81 -20.38
CA THR A 280 43.58 6.83 -20.00
C THR A 280 44.64 7.51 -19.13
N GLY A 281 44.80 7.06 -17.88
CA GLY A 281 45.62 7.78 -16.91
C GLY A 281 45.14 9.22 -16.69
N GLU A 282 46.03 10.18 -16.94
CA GLU A 282 45.75 11.63 -16.87
C GLU A 282 45.48 12.25 -18.26
N ASP A 283 45.54 11.45 -19.33
CA ASP A 283 45.27 11.89 -20.70
C ASP A 283 43.81 11.61 -21.07
N PHE A 284 43.25 12.48 -21.91
CA PHE A 284 41.91 12.29 -22.44
C PHE A 284 41.81 12.75 -23.89
N VAL A 285 40.84 12.19 -24.60
CA VAL A 285 40.50 12.55 -25.97
C VAL A 285 38.99 12.67 -26.11
N PHE A 286 38.56 13.63 -26.91
CA PHE A 286 37.16 13.79 -27.31
C PHE A 286 36.68 12.59 -28.12
N LEU A 287 35.49 12.10 -27.78
CA LEU A 287 34.80 11.03 -28.48
C LEU A 287 33.66 11.59 -29.35
N GLU A 288 32.67 12.22 -28.73
CA GLU A 288 31.54 12.86 -29.44
C GLU A 288 30.82 13.89 -28.56
N VAL A 289 29.91 14.67 -29.15
CA VAL A 289 28.92 15.47 -28.41
C VAL A 289 27.54 14.93 -28.75
N ASN A 290 26.76 14.60 -27.72
CA ASN A 290 25.36 14.22 -27.83
C ASN A 290 24.46 15.43 -27.50
N PRO A 291 23.89 16.13 -28.50
CA PRO A 291 23.13 17.38 -28.32
C PRO A 291 21.68 17.16 -27.87
N ARG A 292 21.47 16.30 -26.86
CA ARG A 292 20.17 15.85 -26.39
C ARG A 292 20.21 15.46 -24.91
N ILE A 293 19.03 15.22 -24.33
CA ILE A 293 18.92 14.48 -23.08
C ILE A 293 19.49 13.06 -23.28
N GLN A 294 20.19 12.51 -22.30
CA GLN A 294 20.69 11.13 -22.32
C GLN A 294 19.92 10.26 -21.32
N VAL A 295 19.95 8.95 -21.50
CA VAL A 295 19.24 7.98 -20.63
C VAL A 295 19.71 8.12 -19.18
N GLU A 296 21.01 8.35 -19.04
CA GLU A 296 21.83 8.47 -17.84
C GLU A 296 21.86 9.87 -17.22
N HIS A 297 21.05 10.82 -17.70
CA HIS A 297 20.92 12.14 -17.08
C HIS A 297 20.54 12.05 -15.59
N THR A 298 19.84 10.99 -15.18
CA THR A 298 19.31 10.80 -13.83
C THR A 298 20.40 10.74 -12.75
N VAL A 299 21.59 10.18 -13.03
CA VAL A 299 22.68 10.16 -12.03
C VAL A 299 23.25 11.56 -11.78
N THR A 300 23.22 12.43 -12.80
CA THR A 300 23.55 13.85 -12.64
C THR A 300 22.46 14.56 -11.83
N GLU A 301 21.18 14.28 -12.08
CA GLU A 301 20.08 14.85 -11.28
C GLU A 301 20.21 14.48 -9.80
N GLU A 302 20.42 13.20 -9.47
CA GLU A 302 20.54 12.74 -8.08
C GLU A 302 21.73 13.35 -7.33
N THR A 303 22.81 13.67 -8.04
CA THR A 303 24.03 14.24 -7.42
C THR A 303 24.05 15.77 -7.39
N THR A 304 23.27 16.45 -8.22
CA THR A 304 23.23 17.92 -8.30
C THR A 304 21.96 18.53 -7.71
N GLY A 305 20.87 17.76 -7.69
CA GLY A 305 19.52 18.24 -7.36
C GLY A 305 18.84 19.00 -8.50
N LEU A 306 19.39 18.98 -9.71
CA LEU A 306 18.77 19.59 -10.89
C LEU A 306 17.68 18.69 -11.48
N ASP A 307 16.60 19.30 -11.97
CA ASP A 307 15.73 18.68 -12.98
C ASP A 307 16.19 19.15 -14.36
N LEU A 308 16.89 18.26 -15.07
CA LEU A 308 17.50 18.60 -16.35
C LEU A 308 16.44 18.80 -17.45
N VAL A 309 15.31 18.08 -17.39
CA VAL A 309 14.20 18.28 -18.32
C VAL A 309 13.57 19.65 -18.10
N ALA A 310 13.39 20.08 -16.85
CA ALA A 310 12.83 21.40 -16.54
C ALA A 310 13.75 22.52 -17.05
N VAL A 311 15.06 22.35 -16.89
CA VAL A 311 16.07 23.27 -17.44
C VAL A 311 15.99 23.32 -18.97
N GLN A 312 15.87 22.17 -19.63
CA GLN A 312 15.74 22.09 -21.10
C GLN A 312 14.50 22.83 -21.60
N LEU A 313 13.36 22.64 -20.93
CA LEU A 313 12.10 23.34 -21.23
C LEU A 313 12.20 24.85 -20.97
N ALA A 314 12.85 25.26 -19.88
CA ALA A 314 13.04 26.66 -19.56
C ALA A 314 13.90 27.38 -20.61
N ILE A 315 14.98 26.75 -21.06
CA ILE A 315 15.83 27.27 -22.14
C ILE A 315 15.06 27.36 -23.45
N ALA A 316 14.29 26.32 -23.80
CA ALA A 316 13.44 26.34 -25.00
C ALA A 316 12.36 27.42 -24.92
N GLY A 317 11.83 27.70 -23.72
CA GLY A 317 10.92 28.81 -23.45
C GLY A 317 11.56 30.20 -23.47
N GLY A 318 12.87 30.31 -23.75
CA GLY A 318 13.59 31.59 -23.88
C GLY A 318 14.27 32.08 -22.61
N THR A 319 14.36 31.27 -21.56
CA THR A 319 15.05 31.65 -20.33
C THR A 319 16.56 31.79 -20.58
N SER A 320 17.14 32.92 -20.17
CA SER A 320 18.58 33.16 -20.30
C SER A 320 19.40 32.41 -19.24
N PHE A 321 20.69 32.22 -19.49
CA PHE A 321 21.60 31.46 -18.63
C PHE A 321 21.54 31.87 -17.15
N TYR A 322 21.59 33.17 -16.86
CA TYR A 322 21.60 33.67 -15.48
C TYR A 322 20.22 33.59 -14.80
N GLN A 323 19.13 33.53 -15.57
CA GLN A 323 17.77 33.39 -15.03
C GLN A 323 17.46 31.95 -14.60
N LEU A 324 18.17 30.95 -15.15
CA LEU A 324 18.01 29.54 -14.79
C LEU A 324 18.40 29.24 -13.33
N GLY A 325 19.22 30.10 -12.70
CA GLY A 325 19.64 29.91 -11.31
C GLY A 325 20.45 28.63 -11.07
N LEU A 326 21.24 28.21 -12.06
CA LEU A 326 22.06 27.00 -11.99
C LEU A 326 23.13 27.08 -10.88
N PRO A 327 23.54 25.94 -10.30
CA PRO A 327 24.61 25.90 -9.31
C PRO A 327 25.96 26.36 -9.89
N ALA A 328 26.89 26.71 -8.99
CA ALA A 328 28.26 27.02 -9.39
C ALA A 328 28.95 25.81 -10.04
N GLY A 329 29.74 26.09 -11.07
CA GLY A 329 30.50 25.11 -11.84
C GLY A 329 31.46 25.79 -12.80
N ILE A 330 32.25 25.00 -13.52
CA ILE A 330 33.08 25.51 -14.61
C ILE A 330 32.16 25.93 -15.76
N ALA A 331 32.30 27.19 -16.19
CA ALA A 331 31.49 27.77 -17.26
C ALA A 331 32.35 28.51 -18.29
N SER A 332 31.84 28.64 -19.52
CA SER A 332 32.50 29.39 -20.59
C SER A 332 31.51 30.15 -21.47
N ASP A 333 31.93 31.32 -21.95
CA ASP A 333 31.26 32.15 -22.97
C ASP A 333 31.80 31.88 -24.39
N GLY A 334 32.73 30.94 -24.52
CA GLY A 334 33.43 30.60 -25.76
C GLY A 334 34.77 31.32 -25.94
N LEU A 335 35.08 32.33 -25.12
CA LEU A 335 36.34 33.06 -25.09
C LEU A 335 37.15 32.74 -23.82
N GLU A 336 36.53 32.88 -22.66
CA GLU A 336 37.13 32.60 -21.36
C GLU A 336 36.45 31.40 -20.68
N VAL A 337 37.16 30.76 -19.75
CA VAL A 337 36.63 29.69 -18.91
C VAL A 337 36.85 30.07 -17.45
N ILE A 338 35.79 30.06 -16.66
CA ILE A 338 35.78 30.51 -15.26
C ILE A 338 35.13 29.47 -14.34
N GLY A 339 35.36 29.61 -13.04
CA GLY A 339 34.71 28.80 -12.01
C GLY A 339 35.50 27.56 -11.59
N GLU A 340 34.96 26.91 -10.57
CA GLU A 340 35.47 25.67 -9.99
C GLU A 340 34.54 24.50 -10.36
N PRO A 341 35.04 23.24 -10.43
CA PRO A 341 34.19 22.09 -10.74
C PRO A 341 32.93 22.02 -9.86
N THR A 342 31.80 21.67 -10.47
CA THR A 342 30.51 21.57 -9.76
C THR A 342 30.59 20.56 -8.62
N THR A 343 30.05 20.93 -7.45
CA THR A 343 29.98 20.00 -6.30
C THR A 343 28.89 18.95 -6.52
N GLN A 344 29.28 17.74 -6.93
CA GLN A 344 28.40 16.57 -6.98
C GLN A 344 28.28 15.93 -5.59
N ARG A 345 27.05 15.89 -5.05
CA ARG A 345 26.76 15.44 -3.68
C ARG A 345 26.52 13.94 -3.66
N GLY A 346 27.37 13.21 -2.95
CA GLY A 346 27.21 11.77 -2.78
C GLY A 346 27.70 10.97 -3.99
N ILE A 347 27.25 9.72 -4.09
CA ILE A 347 27.48 8.85 -5.25
C ILE A 347 26.13 8.32 -5.72
N ALA A 348 25.86 8.43 -7.02
CA ALA A 348 24.74 7.80 -7.68
C ALA A 348 25.23 6.69 -8.64
N ILE A 349 24.52 5.56 -8.65
CA ILE A 349 24.70 4.47 -9.62
C ILE A 349 23.36 4.24 -10.31
N GLN A 350 23.34 4.31 -11.63
CA GLN A 350 22.21 3.86 -12.45
C GLN A 350 22.51 2.47 -13.01
N LEU A 351 21.47 1.64 -13.05
CA LEU A 351 21.48 0.27 -13.57
C LEU A 351 20.38 0.16 -14.61
N ARG A 352 20.74 -0.20 -15.85
CA ARG A 352 19.79 -0.39 -16.96
C ARG A 352 19.21 -1.80 -16.95
N VAL A 353 17.99 -1.92 -16.43
CA VAL A 353 17.23 -3.17 -16.43
C VAL A 353 16.58 -3.34 -17.81
N ASN A 354 17.07 -4.31 -18.57
CA ASN A 354 16.65 -4.60 -19.94
C ASN A 354 15.84 -5.89 -20.01
N MET A 355 14.89 -5.94 -20.94
CA MET A 355 14.09 -7.12 -21.31
C MET A 355 14.91 -8.00 -22.24
N GLU A 356 15.84 -8.75 -21.68
CA GLU A 356 16.76 -9.59 -22.44
C GLU A 356 17.15 -10.84 -21.64
N THR A 357 17.57 -11.87 -22.37
CA THR A 357 18.12 -13.11 -21.82
C THR A 357 19.33 -13.55 -22.63
N PHE A 358 20.09 -14.52 -22.12
CA PHE A 358 21.21 -15.12 -22.84
C PHE A 358 20.77 -16.37 -23.61
N GLY A 359 21.17 -16.45 -24.88
CA GLY A 359 21.11 -17.66 -25.69
C GLY A 359 22.24 -18.65 -25.33
N PRO A 360 22.23 -19.86 -25.91
CA PRO A 360 23.20 -20.92 -25.59
C PRO A 360 24.67 -20.56 -25.86
N ASP A 361 24.93 -19.61 -26.75
CA ASP A 361 26.25 -19.09 -27.12
C ASP A 361 26.61 -17.79 -26.38
N PHE A 362 25.86 -17.44 -25.33
CA PHE A 362 25.92 -16.16 -24.61
C PHE A 362 25.58 -14.94 -25.48
N SER A 363 24.96 -15.15 -26.65
CA SER A 363 24.32 -14.05 -27.37
C SER A 363 23.15 -13.49 -26.57
N VAL A 364 22.87 -12.21 -26.75
CA VAL A 364 21.79 -11.55 -26.01
C VAL A 364 20.57 -11.50 -26.91
N VAL A 365 19.45 -11.99 -26.40
CA VAL A 365 18.19 -12.09 -27.12
C VAL A 365 17.14 -11.25 -26.38
N PRO A 366 16.38 -10.38 -27.08
CA PRO A 366 15.32 -9.61 -26.45
C PRO A 366 14.22 -10.54 -25.92
N SER A 367 13.68 -10.21 -24.75
CA SER A 367 12.53 -10.87 -24.15
C SER A 367 11.26 -10.07 -24.48
N ALA A 368 10.16 -10.79 -24.71
CA ALA A 368 8.82 -10.23 -24.87
C ALA A 368 7.83 -10.95 -23.96
N GLY A 369 6.68 -10.35 -23.71
CA GLY A 369 5.61 -10.95 -22.90
C GLY A 369 4.87 -9.92 -22.06
N THR A 370 4.03 -10.38 -21.14
CA THR A 370 3.27 -9.52 -20.24
C THR A 370 3.90 -9.51 -18.86
N LEU A 371 4.09 -8.32 -18.29
CA LEU A 371 4.56 -8.14 -16.91
C LEU A 371 3.47 -8.60 -15.93
N THR A 372 3.52 -9.84 -15.47
CA THR A 372 2.52 -10.39 -14.52
C THR A 372 2.75 -9.90 -13.10
N VAL A 373 4.01 -9.78 -12.71
CA VAL A 373 4.46 -9.11 -11.49
C VAL A 373 5.47 -8.05 -11.87
N PHE A 374 5.31 -6.84 -11.35
CA PHE A 374 6.25 -5.76 -11.56
C PHE A 374 6.25 -4.84 -10.34
N THR A 375 7.26 -5.02 -9.47
CA THR A 375 7.43 -4.28 -8.22
C THR A 375 8.81 -3.64 -8.20
N PRO A 376 8.94 -2.38 -8.68
CA PRO A 376 10.17 -1.63 -8.62
C PRO A 376 10.70 -1.48 -7.17
N PRO A 377 12.02 -1.50 -6.96
CA PRO A 377 12.60 -1.21 -5.66
C PRO A 377 12.32 0.24 -5.27
N SER A 378 12.21 0.50 -3.97
CA SER A 378 11.83 1.80 -3.44
C SER A 378 12.56 2.12 -2.13
N GLY A 379 12.26 3.26 -1.51
CA GLY A 379 12.87 3.70 -0.26
C GLY A 379 13.89 4.83 -0.42
N PRO A 380 14.45 5.35 0.68
CA PRO A 380 15.29 6.54 0.65
C PRO A 380 16.53 6.37 -0.23
N GLY A 381 16.71 7.27 -1.20
CA GLY A 381 17.83 7.25 -2.15
C GLY A 381 17.79 6.06 -3.11
N VAL A 382 16.60 5.57 -3.44
CA VAL A 382 16.34 4.67 -4.58
C VAL A 382 15.27 5.33 -5.43
N ARG A 383 15.61 5.65 -6.68
CA ARG A 383 14.73 6.20 -7.71
C ARG A 383 14.61 5.18 -8.84
N VAL A 384 13.41 5.03 -9.39
CA VAL A 384 13.19 4.17 -10.57
C VAL A 384 12.42 4.93 -11.64
N ASP A 385 13.08 5.14 -12.77
CA ASP A 385 12.47 5.69 -13.98
C ASP A 385 12.15 4.53 -14.91
N THR A 386 10.88 4.23 -15.11
CA THR A 386 10.41 3.06 -15.88
C THR A 386 9.07 3.36 -16.55
N TYR A 387 8.81 2.66 -17.66
CA TYR A 387 7.49 2.57 -18.27
C TYR A 387 6.79 1.22 -17.98
N GLY A 388 7.41 0.34 -17.18
CA GLY A 388 6.82 -0.92 -16.78
C GLY A 388 5.69 -0.72 -15.76
N ARG A 389 4.64 -1.53 -15.88
CA ARG A 389 3.57 -1.67 -14.88
C ARG A 389 2.98 -3.09 -14.97
N PRO A 390 2.40 -3.62 -13.88
CA PRO A 390 1.66 -4.88 -13.97
C PRO A 390 0.61 -4.85 -15.09
N GLY A 391 0.54 -5.93 -15.85
CA GLY A 391 -0.35 -6.10 -17.01
C GLY A 391 0.14 -5.45 -18.31
N LEU A 392 1.26 -4.71 -18.32
CA LEU A 392 1.81 -4.19 -19.57
C LEU A 392 2.43 -5.31 -20.40
N THR A 393 2.01 -5.42 -21.66
CA THR A 393 2.66 -6.31 -22.64
C THR A 393 3.75 -5.55 -23.35
N VAL A 394 4.99 -6.03 -23.21
CA VAL A 394 6.17 -5.40 -23.79
C VAL A 394 6.47 -6.01 -25.16
N SER A 395 6.64 -5.14 -26.15
CA SER A 395 6.92 -5.52 -27.54
C SER A 395 8.42 -5.64 -27.77
N PRO A 396 8.89 -6.70 -28.45
CA PRO A 396 10.30 -6.85 -28.83
C PRO A 396 10.71 -5.92 -29.97
N GLN A 397 9.77 -5.15 -30.56
CA GLN A 397 10.05 -4.24 -31.67
C GLN A 397 10.75 -2.95 -31.22
N TYR A 398 10.64 -2.59 -29.94
CA TYR A 398 11.25 -1.39 -29.36
C TYR A 398 12.53 -1.72 -28.58
N ASP A 399 13.22 -0.67 -28.13
CA ASP A 399 14.38 -0.80 -27.26
C ASP A 399 14.06 -1.63 -26.00
N SER A 400 15.01 -2.49 -25.60
CA SER A 400 14.83 -3.43 -24.50
C SER A 400 14.85 -2.79 -23.12
N LEU A 401 15.27 -1.53 -22.95
CA LEU A 401 15.32 -0.87 -21.65
C LEU A 401 13.93 -0.83 -21.01
N LEU A 402 13.73 -1.55 -19.90
CA LEU A 402 12.48 -1.59 -19.14
C LEU A 402 12.45 -0.55 -18.02
N ALA A 403 13.53 -0.48 -17.25
CA ALA A 403 13.63 0.36 -16.07
C ALA A 403 15.07 0.83 -15.84
N LYS A 404 15.20 2.02 -15.27
CA LYS A 404 16.46 2.60 -14.81
C LYS A 404 16.41 2.66 -13.29
N VAL A 405 17.14 1.78 -12.62
CA VAL A 405 17.24 1.80 -11.16
C VAL A 405 18.41 2.69 -10.78
N VAL A 406 18.12 3.79 -10.08
CA VAL A 406 19.10 4.81 -9.70
C VAL A 406 19.20 4.82 -8.18
N VAL A 407 20.34 4.41 -7.64
CA VAL A 407 20.60 4.47 -6.20
C VAL A 407 21.51 5.65 -5.88
N HIS A 408 21.23 6.33 -4.79
CA HIS A 408 22.03 7.44 -4.26
C HIS A 408 22.47 7.15 -2.82
N VAL A 409 23.74 7.40 -2.53
CA VAL A 409 24.29 7.39 -1.17
C VAL A 409 24.90 8.74 -0.82
N ARG A 410 24.73 9.15 0.44
CA ARG A 410 25.42 10.33 0.98
C ARG A 410 26.88 10.01 1.26
N GLY A 411 27.75 11.01 1.10
CA GLY A 411 29.21 10.85 1.24
C GLY A 411 29.83 10.10 0.06
N THR A 412 31.09 9.67 0.22
CA THR A 412 31.91 9.15 -0.89
C THR A 412 32.23 7.66 -0.76
N SER A 413 31.44 6.90 0.02
CA SER A 413 31.68 5.47 0.21
C SER A 413 31.19 4.67 -1.02
N TRP A 414 32.12 4.35 -1.91
CA TRP A 414 31.86 3.52 -3.10
C TRP A 414 31.22 2.17 -2.75
N GLY A 415 31.79 1.43 -1.79
CA GLY A 415 31.22 0.16 -1.35
C GLY A 415 29.79 0.28 -0.78
N ALA A 416 29.40 1.43 -0.23
CA ALA A 416 28.01 1.66 0.17
C ALA A 416 27.08 1.84 -1.03
N ALA A 417 27.54 2.53 -2.09
CA ALA A 417 26.79 2.70 -3.33
C ALA A 417 26.55 1.35 -4.02
N VAL A 418 27.60 0.52 -4.16
CA VAL A 418 27.53 -0.82 -4.76
C VAL A 418 26.60 -1.75 -3.97
N ARG A 419 26.71 -1.79 -2.63
CA ARG A 419 25.80 -2.58 -1.79
C ARG A 419 24.34 -2.14 -1.95
N LYS A 420 24.09 -0.84 -2.05
CA LYS A 420 22.74 -0.30 -2.24
C LYS A 420 22.18 -0.66 -3.62
N ALA A 421 23.01 -0.60 -4.67
CA ALA A 421 22.68 -1.04 -6.02
C ALA A 421 22.30 -2.53 -6.04
N GLY A 422 23.12 -3.39 -5.43
CA GLY A 422 22.85 -4.82 -5.33
C GLY A 422 21.57 -5.14 -4.54
N THR A 423 21.31 -4.39 -3.46
CA THR A 423 20.09 -4.54 -2.65
C THR A 423 18.84 -4.15 -3.46
N ALA A 424 18.88 -2.99 -4.13
CA ALA A 424 17.76 -2.52 -4.94
C ALA A 424 17.42 -3.49 -6.08
N LEU A 425 18.44 -4.04 -6.78
CA LEU A 425 18.20 -5.08 -7.78
C LEU A 425 17.64 -6.37 -7.19
N SER A 426 17.94 -6.69 -5.92
CA SER A 426 17.41 -7.89 -5.26
C SER A 426 15.95 -7.77 -4.84
N GLU A 427 15.50 -6.55 -4.59
CA GLU A 427 14.11 -6.23 -4.24
C GLU A 427 13.23 -6.04 -5.49
N PHE A 428 13.84 -5.88 -6.67
CA PHE A 428 13.11 -5.71 -7.92
C PHE A 428 12.52 -7.03 -8.41
N SER A 429 11.23 -7.23 -8.12
CA SER A 429 10.47 -8.39 -8.60
C SER A 429 9.84 -8.10 -9.96
N ILE A 430 10.22 -8.90 -10.96
CA ILE A 430 9.68 -8.87 -12.32
C ILE A 430 9.37 -10.30 -12.73
N GLU A 431 8.12 -10.58 -13.10
CA GLU A 431 7.69 -11.88 -13.62
C GLU A 431 6.94 -11.72 -14.95
N GLY A 432 6.89 -12.80 -15.73
CA GLY A 432 6.25 -12.86 -17.04
C GLY A 432 7.17 -12.55 -18.23
N ILE A 433 8.36 -11.99 -17.98
CA ILE A 433 9.44 -11.83 -18.98
C ILE A 433 10.81 -12.08 -18.33
N HIS A 434 11.81 -12.38 -19.15
CA HIS A 434 13.20 -12.39 -18.71
C HIS A 434 13.80 -10.98 -18.70
N THR A 435 14.73 -10.75 -17.77
CA THR A 435 15.48 -9.50 -17.67
C THR A 435 16.96 -9.76 -17.35
N ASN A 436 17.80 -8.76 -17.57
CA ASN A 436 19.22 -8.80 -17.22
C ASN A 436 19.53 -8.56 -15.72
N ILE A 437 18.54 -8.55 -14.82
CA ILE A 437 18.77 -8.28 -13.38
C ILE A 437 19.79 -9.25 -12.79
N GLY A 438 19.70 -10.55 -13.10
CA GLY A 438 20.66 -11.54 -12.63
C GLY A 438 22.09 -11.23 -13.08
N PHE A 439 22.25 -10.79 -14.33
CA PHE A 439 23.54 -10.37 -14.88
C PHE A 439 24.10 -9.12 -14.21
N LEU A 440 23.27 -8.09 -14.00
CA LEU A 440 23.70 -6.86 -13.33
C LEU A 440 24.14 -7.13 -11.89
N ARG A 441 23.49 -8.06 -11.20
CA ARG A 441 23.87 -8.46 -9.83
C ARG A 441 25.23 -9.16 -9.80
N GLU A 442 25.45 -10.09 -10.71
CA GLU A 442 26.75 -10.78 -10.84
C GLU A 442 27.88 -9.79 -11.16
N LEU A 443 27.61 -8.84 -12.06
CA LEU A 443 28.55 -7.79 -12.42
C LEU A 443 28.92 -6.88 -11.24
N LEU A 444 27.94 -6.51 -10.40
CA LEU A 444 28.19 -5.67 -9.21
C LEU A 444 28.93 -6.40 -8.09
N SER A 445 28.96 -7.73 -8.09
CA SER A 445 29.73 -8.53 -7.12
C SER A 445 31.19 -8.78 -7.53
N ASP A 446 31.63 -8.30 -8.70
CA ASP A 446 33.02 -8.46 -9.13
C ASP A 446 33.96 -7.50 -8.38
N ASP A 447 35.03 -8.05 -7.80
CA ASP A 447 36.04 -7.28 -7.04
C ASP A 447 36.62 -6.09 -7.82
N ARG A 448 36.70 -6.18 -9.16
CA ARG A 448 37.21 -5.09 -10.01
C ARG A 448 36.22 -3.94 -10.08
N VAL A 449 34.92 -4.22 -10.08
CA VAL A 449 33.88 -3.19 -9.97
C VAL A 449 33.86 -2.61 -8.55
N GLU A 450 34.03 -3.45 -7.52
CA GLU A 450 34.17 -2.97 -6.13
C GLU A 450 35.38 -2.06 -5.91
N SER A 451 36.40 -2.12 -6.78
CA SER A 451 37.58 -1.25 -6.70
C SER A 451 37.35 0.20 -7.15
N GLY A 452 36.24 0.48 -7.83
CA GLY A 452 35.77 1.85 -8.13
C GLY A 452 35.41 2.11 -9.59
N TRP A 453 36.22 1.63 -10.54
CA TRP A 453 36.00 1.83 -11.98
C TRP A 453 36.66 0.71 -12.78
N VAL A 454 36.21 0.53 -14.03
CA VAL A 454 36.74 -0.46 -14.98
C VAL A 454 36.89 0.18 -16.36
N SER A 455 37.64 -0.44 -17.27
CA SER A 455 37.80 0.03 -18.65
C SER A 455 36.63 -0.39 -19.54
N THR A 456 36.50 0.25 -20.70
CA THR A 456 35.48 -0.06 -21.72
C THR A 456 35.57 -1.47 -22.30
N GLY A 457 36.72 -2.15 -22.19
CA GLY A 457 36.90 -3.54 -22.61
C GLY A 457 36.53 -4.58 -21.55
N PHE A 458 36.41 -4.16 -20.28
CA PHE A 458 36.22 -5.05 -19.14
C PHE A 458 35.06 -6.03 -19.33
N LEU A 459 33.88 -5.53 -19.68
CA LEU A 459 32.70 -6.38 -19.72
C LEU A 459 32.72 -7.34 -20.92
N ASP A 460 33.19 -6.87 -22.07
CA ASP A 460 33.30 -7.70 -23.27
C ASP A 460 34.32 -8.84 -23.06
N ASP A 461 35.43 -8.57 -22.36
CA ASP A 461 36.47 -9.58 -22.06
C ASP A 461 36.02 -10.64 -21.02
N ASN A 462 35.06 -10.29 -20.15
CA ASN A 462 34.60 -11.15 -19.04
C ASN A 462 33.16 -11.68 -19.23
N LEU A 463 32.51 -11.36 -20.35
CA LEU A 463 31.10 -11.68 -20.61
C LEU A 463 30.74 -13.16 -20.42
N PRO A 464 31.53 -14.16 -20.89
CA PRO A 464 31.17 -15.56 -20.72
C PRO A 464 31.07 -15.99 -19.25
N GLY A 465 31.93 -15.44 -18.38
CA GLY A 465 31.91 -15.74 -16.94
C GLY A 465 30.64 -15.20 -16.27
N PHE A 466 30.33 -13.92 -16.50
CA PHE A 466 29.13 -13.28 -15.95
C PHE A 466 27.83 -13.87 -16.51
N ALA A 467 27.80 -14.23 -17.80
CA ALA A 467 26.63 -14.87 -18.41
C ALA A 467 26.36 -16.26 -17.83
N ALA A 468 27.40 -17.06 -17.60
CA ALA A 468 27.27 -18.37 -16.95
C ALA A 468 26.77 -18.26 -15.50
N GLY A 469 27.28 -17.30 -14.72
CA GLY A 469 26.81 -17.00 -13.37
C GLY A 469 25.33 -16.60 -13.36
N ALA A 470 24.93 -15.69 -14.25
CA ALA A 470 23.54 -15.25 -14.38
C ALA A 470 22.57 -16.39 -14.73
N LEU A 471 22.94 -17.25 -15.71
CA LEU A 471 22.13 -18.40 -16.13
C LEU A 471 21.93 -19.41 -15.00
N SER A 472 22.93 -19.61 -14.12
CA SER A 472 22.83 -20.54 -12.99
C SER A 472 21.80 -20.13 -11.92
N HIS A 473 21.44 -18.85 -11.90
CA HIS A 473 20.48 -18.26 -10.96
C HIS A 473 19.13 -17.91 -11.62
N GLN A 474 18.98 -18.16 -12.92
CA GLN A 474 17.78 -17.82 -13.67
C GLN A 474 16.68 -18.83 -13.36
N ARG A 475 15.55 -18.34 -12.84
CA ARG A 475 14.31 -19.13 -12.76
C ARG A 475 13.56 -18.96 -14.07
N ASP A 476 13.16 -20.06 -14.69
CA ASP A 476 12.28 -20.01 -15.85
C ASP A 476 10.96 -19.33 -15.44
N PRO A 477 10.47 -18.34 -16.20
CA PRO A 477 9.16 -17.76 -15.97
C PRO A 477 8.16 -18.90 -16.05
N GLN A 478 7.41 -19.12 -14.96
CA GLN A 478 6.31 -20.06 -14.98
C GLN A 478 5.32 -19.58 -16.04
N ALA A 479 5.32 -20.25 -17.20
CA ALA A 479 4.26 -20.09 -18.18
C ALA A 479 2.93 -20.32 -17.46
N ALA A 480 1.95 -19.44 -17.69
CA ALA A 480 0.62 -19.59 -17.10
C ALA A 480 0.15 -21.02 -17.33
N ALA A 481 -0.04 -21.77 -16.25
CA ALA A 481 -0.51 -23.14 -16.32
C ALA A 481 -1.95 -23.09 -16.83
N VAL A 482 -2.15 -23.42 -18.11
CA VAL A 482 -3.49 -23.68 -18.64
C VAL A 482 -3.94 -25.00 -18.03
N GLU A 483 -4.97 -24.95 -17.19
CA GLU A 483 -5.58 -26.15 -16.64
C GLU A 483 -6.20 -26.99 -17.77
N LEU A 484 -5.67 -28.20 -17.94
CA LEU A 484 -6.16 -29.23 -18.84
C LEU A 484 -6.91 -30.28 -18.02
N TYR A 485 -8.12 -30.61 -18.44
CA TYR A 485 -8.87 -31.73 -17.88
C TYR A 485 -8.32 -33.07 -18.40
N PRO A 486 -8.51 -34.19 -17.70
CA PRO A 486 -8.08 -35.50 -18.18
C PRO A 486 -8.61 -35.81 -19.59
N GLY A 487 -7.70 -36.10 -20.53
CA GLY A 487 -8.01 -36.34 -21.95
C GLY A 487 -7.83 -35.12 -22.87
N GLU A 488 -7.56 -33.94 -22.32
CA GLU A 488 -7.20 -32.75 -23.08
C GLU A 488 -5.68 -32.59 -23.22
N ASP A 489 -5.26 -32.08 -24.37
CA ASP A 489 -3.89 -31.69 -24.69
C ASP A 489 -3.85 -30.25 -25.20
N ALA A 490 -2.70 -29.58 -25.07
CA ALA A 490 -2.51 -28.22 -25.59
C ALA A 490 -1.53 -28.20 -26.77
N LEU A 491 -1.95 -27.60 -27.89
CA LEU A 491 -1.06 -27.24 -28.99
C LEU A 491 -0.28 -25.98 -28.60
N ARG A 492 1.06 -26.02 -28.67
CA ARG A 492 1.94 -24.92 -28.25
C ARG A 492 2.74 -24.34 -29.41
N ALA A 493 3.06 -23.06 -29.35
CA ALA A 493 3.91 -22.38 -30.31
C ALA A 493 5.34 -22.96 -30.28
N GLN A 494 5.87 -23.31 -31.46
CA GLN A 494 7.25 -23.83 -31.58
C GLN A 494 8.31 -22.71 -31.67
N LEU A 495 7.88 -21.48 -31.88
CA LEU A 495 8.72 -20.29 -32.02
C LEU A 495 7.87 -19.04 -31.76
N ALA A 496 8.52 -17.92 -31.45
CA ALA A 496 7.84 -16.64 -31.27
C ALA A 496 7.38 -16.04 -32.61
N GLY A 497 6.14 -15.56 -32.68
CA GLY A 497 5.57 -15.02 -33.92
C GLY A 497 4.20 -14.38 -33.69
N THR A 498 3.63 -13.81 -34.75
CA THR A 498 2.27 -13.25 -34.73
C THR A 498 1.29 -14.28 -35.27
N VAL A 499 0.21 -14.57 -34.55
CA VAL A 499 -0.84 -15.49 -34.99
C VAL A 499 -1.56 -14.89 -36.20
N VAL A 500 -1.56 -15.59 -37.34
CA VAL A 500 -2.25 -15.17 -38.58
C VAL A 500 -3.61 -15.83 -38.70
N GLU A 501 -3.71 -17.11 -38.33
CA GLU A 501 -4.94 -17.90 -38.45
C GLU A 501 -5.00 -18.94 -37.33
N VAL A 502 -6.21 -19.22 -36.83
CA VAL A 502 -6.48 -20.21 -35.77
C VAL A 502 -7.72 -21.01 -36.16
N ALA A 503 -7.67 -22.34 -36.00
CA ALA A 503 -8.79 -23.24 -36.17
C ALA A 503 -9.96 -22.86 -35.24
N PRO A 504 -11.24 -22.95 -35.67
CA PRO A 504 -12.39 -22.75 -34.80
C PRO A 504 -12.45 -23.77 -33.66
N GLU A 505 -13.06 -23.37 -32.53
CA GLU A 505 -13.36 -24.26 -31.41
C GLU A 505 -14.43 -25.30 -31.78
N GLY A 506 -14.31 -26.51 -31.26
CA GLY A 506 -15.31 -27.58 -31.39
C GLY A 506 -15.28 -28.37 -32.69
N ALA A 507 -14.29 -28.17 -33.56
CA ALA A 507 -14.18 -28.77 -34.88
C ALA A 507 -13.25 -30.00 -34.90
N ASP A 508 -13.60 -30.99 -35.72
CA ASP A 508 -12.86 -32.23 -35.90
C ASP A 508 -11.84 -32.11 -37.04
N TYR A 509 -10.61 -32.56 -36.80
CA TYR A 509 -9.47 -32.50 -37.72
C TYR A 509 -8.81 -33.85 -37.86
N ALA A 510 -8.44 -34.22 -39.09
CA ALA A 510 -7.59 -35.38 -39.34
C ALA A 510 -6.12 -35.06 -39.01
N ALA A 511 -5.32 -36.09 -38.72
CA ALA A 511 -3.88 -35.95 -38.54
C ALA A 511 -3.24 -35.19 -39.73
N GLY A 512 -2.38 -34.22 -39.43
CA GLY A 512 -1.72 -33.35 -40.41
C GLY A 512 -2.54 -32.15 -40.90
N SER A 513 -3.79 -31.97 -40.45
CA SER A 513 -4.59 -30.79 -40.81
C SER A 513 -3.99 -29.51 -40.22
N GLN A 514 -4.05 -28.40 -40.95
CA GLN A 514 -3.62 -27.08 -40.45
C GLN A 514 -4.52 -26.63 -39.28
N LEU A 515 -3.89 -26.22 -38.16
CA LEU A 515 -4.60 -25.74 -36.97
C LEU A 515 -4.28 -24.29 -36.64
N VAL A 516 -3.01 -23.87 -36.71
CA VAL A 516 -2.61 -22.47 -36.43
C VAL A 516 -1.54 -22.05 -37.41
N VAL A 517 -1.59 -20.81 -37.89
CA VAL A 517 -0.52 -20.21 -38.70
C VAL A 517 0.10 -19.08 -37.91
N LEU A 518 1.42 -19.11 -37.76
CA LEU A 518 2.21 -18.04 -37.16
C LEU A 518 3.04 -17.35 -38.25
N GLU A 519 3.17 -16.02 -38.20
CA GLU A 519 4.11 -15.26 -39.01
C GLU A 519 5.31 -14.87 -38.15
N ALA A 520 6.50 -15.31 -38.57
CA ALA A 520 7.77 -14.97 -37.96
C ALA A 520 8.81 -14.73 -39.06
N MET A 521 9.66 -13.72 -38.89
CA MET A 521 10.72 -13.40 -39.86
C MET A 521 10.24 -13.24 -41.32
N LYS A 522 9.05 -12.66 -41.53
CA LYS A 522 8.38 -12.50 -42.84
C LYS A 522 8.00 -13.82 -43.54
N MET A 523 7.96 -14.92 -42.81
CA MET A 523 7.58 -16.24 -43.29
C MET A 523 6.42 -16.79 -42.44
N GLN A 524 5.50 -17.52 -43.08
CA GLN A 524 4.42 -18.19 -42.38
C GLN A 524 4.83 -19.61 -41.98
N HIS A 525 4.48 -20.00 -40.76
CA HIS A 525 4.79 -21.28 -40.14
C HIS A 525 3.49 -21.92 -39.68
N VAL A 526 3.15 -23.04 -40.31
CA VAL A 526 1.89 -23.75 -40.08
C VAL A 526 2.09 -24.83 -39.02
N LEU A 527 1.34 -24.73 -37.92
CA LEU A 527 1.23 -25.76 -36.92
C LEU A 527 0.05 -26.67 -37.27
N VAL A 528 0.33 -27.97 -37.33
CA VAL A 528 -0.60 -28.99 -37.79
C VAL A 528 -1.09 -29.87 -36.64
N ALA A 529 -2.24 -30.51 -36.84
CA ALA A 529 -2.80 -31.52 -35.96
C ALA A 529 -1.85 -32.73 -35.87
N PRO A 530 -1.34 -33.10 -34.68
CA PRO A 530 -0.46 -34.26 -34.54
C PRO A 530 -1.17 -35.58 -34.89
N ASP A 531 -2.43 -35.71 -34.48
CA ASP A 531 -3.28 -36.90 -34.68
C ASP A 531 -4.71 -36.46 -35.07
N ALA A 532 -5.63 -37.42 -35.29
CA ALA A 532 -7.05 -37.11 -35.40
C ALA A 532 -7.57 -36.55 -34.07
N LEU A 533 -8.09 -35.34 -34.09
CA LEU A 533 -8.42 -34.58 -32.88
C LEU A 533 -9.64 -33.70 -33.06
N ARG A 534 -10.21 -33.27 -31.93
CA ARG A 534 -11.25 -32.24 -31.87
C ARG A 534 -10.74 -31.06 -31.06
N THR A 535 -10.80 -29.85 -31.63
CA THR A 535 -10.46 -28.61 -30.91
C THR A 535 -11.50 -28.33 -29.82
N VAL A 536 -11.05 -27.83 -28.66
CA VAL A 536 -11.91 -27.56 -27.50
C VAL A 536 -11.95 -26.07 -27.19
N ARG A 537 -10.78 -25.44 -26.99
CA ARG A 537 -10.65 -24.03 -26.57
C ARG A 537 -9.53 -23.35 -27.33
N ASN A 538 -9.77 -22.18 -27.91
CA ASN A 538 -8.73 -21.35 -28.47
C ASN A 538 -8.22 -20.41 -27.38
N LEU A 539 -6.90 -20.41 -27.19
CA LEU A 539 -6.22 -19.61 -26.17
C LEU A 539 -5.59 -18.36 -26.78
N VAL A 540 -5.63 -18.24 -28.11
CA VAL A 540 -5.06 -17.13 -28.88
C VAL A 540 -6.02 -16.67 -29.97
N THR A 541 -5.82 -15.43 -30.42
CA THR A 541 -6.60 -14.81 -31.50
C THR A 541 -5.71 -14.37 -32.67
N PRO A 542 -6.22 -14.34 -33.92
CA PRO A 542 -5.49 -13.74 -35.04
C PRO A 542 -5.07 -12.30 -34.75
N GLY A 543 -3.81 -11.97 -35.02
CA GLY A 543 -3.15 -10.70 -34.68
C GLY A 543 -2.37 -10.71 -33.36
N GLN A 544 -2.57 -11.71 -32.50
CA GLN A 544 -1.88 -11.81 -31.20
C GLN A 544 -0.42 -12.27 -31.36
N VAL A 545 0.51 -11.65 -30.64
CA VAL A 545 1.90 -12.10 -30.57
C VAL A 545 2.03 -13.19 -29.51
N VAL A 546 2.68 -14.30 -29.88
CA VAL A 546 2.93 -15.47 -29.00
C VAL A 546 4.42 -15.76 -28.94
N GLY A 547 4.89 -16.22 -27.79
CA GLY A 547 6.26 -16.68 -27.54
C GLY A 547 6.43 -18.19 -27.74
N THR A 548 7.67 -18.66 -27.78
CA THR A 548 7.99 -20.09 -27.82
C THR A 548 7.44 -20.79 -26.57
N GLY A 549 6.65 -21.85 -26.76
CA GLY A 549 6.03 -22.62 -25.67
C GLY A 549 4.64 -22.15 -25.24
N ASP A 550 4.18 -21.00 -25.74
CA ASP A 550 2.85 -20.48 -25.43
C ASP A 550 1.75 -21.43 -25.90
N PRO A 551 0.74 -21.72 -25.06
CA PRO A 551 -0.37 -22.57 -25.44
C PRO A 551 -1.32 -21.81 -26.38
N LEU A 552 -1.57 -22.38 -27.56
CA LEU A 552 -2.34 -21.77 -28.64
C LEU A 552 -3.80 -22.21 -28.60
N LEU A 553 -4.04 -23.51 -28.48
CA LEU A 553 -5.38 -24.09 -28.37
C LEU A 553 -5.33 -25.42 -27.63
N VAL A 554 -6.46 -25.81 -27.04
CA VAL A 554 -6.69 -27.09 -26.38
C VAL A 554 -7.45 -28.01 -27.32
N PHE A 555 -7.08 -29.29 -27.37
CA PHE A 555 -7.74 -30.32 -28.17
C PHE A 555 -7.88 -31.64 -27.42
N THR A 556 -8.73 -32.54 -27.91
CA THR A 556 -8.86 -33.93 -27.45
C THR A 556 -8.54 -34.88 -28.59
N ARG A 557 -7.81 -35.98 -28.32
CA ARG A 557 -7.50 -36.99 -29.34
C ARG A 557 -8.68 -37.92 -29.57
N THR A 558 -8.91 -38.32 -30.82
CA THR A 558 -9.96 -39.26 -31.22
C THR A 558 -9.31 -40.49 -31.88
N GLU A 559 -9.32 -41.63 -31.20
CA GLU A 559 -8.80 -42.89 -31.77
C GLU A 559 -9.88 -43.63 -32.58
N ALA A 560 -9.47 -44.14 -33.75
CA ALA A 560 -10.25 -45.08 -34.53
C ALA A 560 -10.07 -46.50 -33.95
N GLY A 561 -11.06 -46.95 -33.18
CA GLY A 561 -11.30 -48.38 -32.92
C GLY A 561 -10.98 -48.90 -31.52
N ALA A 562 -11.91 -48.69 -30.59
CA ALA A 562 -12.13 -49.61 -29.46
C ALA A 562 -13.59 -49.48 -29.00
N ASP A 563 -14.42 -50.45 -29.40
CA ASP A 563 -15.68 -50.76 -28.71
C ASP A 563 -15.32 -51.29 -27.30
N GLY A 564 -15.16 -50.36 -26.38
CA GLY A 564 -15.15 -50.61 -24.94
C GLY A 564 -16.09 -49.60 -24.33
N GLU A 565 -17.31 -50.04 -24.02
CA GLU A 565 -18.42 -49.28 -23.46
C GLU A 565 -17.98 -48.33 -22.33
N ALA A 566 -17.67 -47.07 -22.67
CA ALA A 566 -17.94 -45.96 -21.76
C ALA A 566 -19.43 -45.66 -21.95
N SER A 567 -20.26 -46.48 -21.32
CA SER A 567 -21.63 -46.08 -21.04
C SER A 567 -21.53 -44.68 -20.42
N THR A 568 -22.19 -43.71 -21.01
CA THR A 568 -22.68 -42.54 -20.31
C THR A 568 -23.67 -43.00 -19.25
N ALA A 569 -23.20 -43.78 -18.27
CA ALA A 569 -23.84 -43.88 -16.99
C ALA A 569 -23.75 -42.47 -16.45
N ALA A 570 -24.91 -41.82 -16.32
CA ALA A 570 -25.03 -40.57 -15.60
C ALA A 570 -24.17 -40.67 -14.34
N LEU A 571 -23.24 -39.73 -14.16
CA LEU A 571 -22.39 -39.68 -12.98
C LEU A 571 -23.32 -39.66 -11.77
N ASP A 572 -23.37 -40.77 -11.03
CA ASP A 572 -24.21 -40.86 -9.84
C ASP A 572 -23.61 -39.94 -8.77
N LEU A 573 -24.13 -38.71 -8.71
CA LEU A 573 -23.71 -37.69 -7.74
C LEU A 573 -23.97 -38.12 -6.30
N ASP A 574 -24.82 -39.14 -6.09
CA ASP A 574 -25.16 -39.67 -4.78
C ASP A 574 -24.27 -40.88 -4.39
N ARG A 575 -23.37 -41.33 -5.28
CA ARG A 575 -22.42 -42.41 -4.98
C ARG A 575 -21.37 -41.94 -3.96
N THR A 576 -21.39 -42.53 -2.77
CA THR A 576 -20.42 -42.22 -1.72
C THR A 576 -19.02 -42.77 -2.04
N ARG A 577 -17.99 -42.10 -1.49
CA ARG A 577 -16.60 -42.57 -1.55
C ARG A 577 -16.15 -42.98 -0.16
N ALA A 578 -15.42 -44.08 -0.05
CA ALA A 578 -14.96 -44.60 1.24
C ALA A 578 -14.13 -43.58 2.05
N ASP A 579 -13.31 -42.77 1.38
CA ASP A 579 -12.53 -41.71 2.02
C ASP A 579 -13.41 -40.55 2.53
N LEU A 580 -14.44 -40.18 1.76
CA LEU A 580 -15.42 -39.17 2.15
C LEU A 580 -16.33 -39.67 3.30
N ASP A 581 -16.69 -40.94 3.28
CA ASP A 581 -17.48 -41.59 4.35
C ASP A 581 -16.69 -41.60 5.66
N GLU A 582 -15.38 -41.88 5.63
CA GLU A 582 -14.51 -41.79 6.80
C GLU A 582 -14.47 -40.36 7.37
N VAL A 583 -14.29 -39.35 6.53
CA VAL A 583 -14.30 -37.93 6.96
C VAL A 583 -15.65 -37.55 7.55
N THR A 584 -16.75 -37.92 6.87
CA THR A 584 -18.12 -37.64 7.32
C THR A 584 -18.39 -38.27 8.69
N GLN A 585 -17.99 -39.53 8.87
CA GLN A 585 -18.11 -40.24 10.14
C GLN A 585 -17.28 -39.57 11.24
N ARG A 586 -16.04 -39.15 10.93
CA ARG A 586 -15.16 -38.46 11.89
C ARG A 586 -15.72 -37.12 12.34
N HIS A 587 -16.31 -36.34 11.44
CA HIS A 587 -16.99 -35.10 11.79
C HIS A 587 -18.25 -35.35 12.62
N ALA A 588 -19.06 -36.36 12.27
CA ALA A 588 -20.27 -36.72 13.01
C ALA A 588 -20.00 -37.03 14.49
N LEU A 589 -18.87 -37.68 14.81
CA LEU A 589 -18.46 -37.95 16.20
C LEU A 589 -18.19 -36.69 17.04
N THR A 590 -17.96 -35.54 16.40
CA THR A 590 -17.73 -34.26 17.09
C THR A 590 -19.00 -33.44 17.30
N LEU A 591 -20.10 -33.81 16.62
CA LEU A 591 -21.40 -33.16 16.73
C LEU A 591 -22.18 -33.70 17.93
N ASP A 592 -23.19 -32.95 18.37
CA ASP A 592 -24.02 -33.35 19.51
C ASP A 592 -24.74 -34.69 19.26
N GLU A 593 -25.17 -34.95 18.02
CA GLU A 593 -25.78 -36.21 17.58
C GLU A 593 -24.85 -37.42 17.82
N GLY A 594 -23.54 -37.25 17.63
CA GLY A 594 -22.52 -38.26 17.87
C GLY A 594 -22.10 -38.39 19.33
N ARG A 595 -22.61 -37.53 20.23
CA ARG A 595 -22.15 -37.39 21.63
C ARG A 595 -23.28 -37.40 22.66
N GLN A 596 -24.34 -38.16 22.40
CA GLN A 596 -25.58 -38.20 23.19
C GLN A 596 -25.37 -38.29 24.71
N ALA A 597 -24.38 -39.07 25.18
CA ALA A 597 -24.10 -39.20 26.62
C ALA A 597 -23.60 -37.88 27.26
N ALA A 598 -22.73 -37.13 26.57
CA ALA A 598 -22.22 -35.84 27.05
C ALA A 598 -23.32 -34.78 26.99
N VAL A 599 -24.12 -34.77 25.92
CA VAL A 599 -25.28 -33.88 25.73
C VAL A 599 -26.30 -34.08 26.85
N ALA A 600 -26.72 -35.33 27.10
CA ALA A 600 -27.68 -35.66 28.16
C ALA A 600 -27.18 -35.20 29.54
N LYS A 601 -25.89 -35.34 29.83
CA LYS A 601 -25.30 -34.87 31.09
C LYS A 601 -25.35 -33.34 31.23
N ARG A 602 -25.16 -32.58 30.15
CA ARG A 602 -25.32 -31.11 30.18
C ARG A 602 -26.77 -30.68 30.34
N HIS A 603 -27.69 -31.30 29.61
CA HIS A 603 -29.12 -31.01 29.73
C HIS A 603 -29.68 -31.33 31.11
N GLN A 604 -29.19 -32.39 31.77
CA GLN A 604 -29.54 -32.68 33.18
C GLN A 604 -29.12 -31.58 34.16
N GLN A 605 -28.10 -30.79 33.82
CA GLN A 605 -27.68 -29.62 34.60
C GLN A 605 -28.50 -28.37 34.27
N GLY A 606 -29.46 -28.46 33.34
CA GLY A 606 -30.25 -27.33 32.86
C GLY A 606 -29.47 -26.37 31.97
N ARG A 607 -28.41 -26.86 31.31
CA ARG A 607 -27.46 -26.04 30.53
C ARG A 607 -27.36 -26.53 29.10
N ARG A 608 -27.14 -25.60 28.18
CA ARG A 608 -26.91 -25.86 26.77
C ARG A 608 -25.51 -26.43 26.53
N THR A 609 -25.36 -27.10 25.40
CA THR A 609 -24.05 -27.47 24.85
C THR A 609 -23.37 -26.26 24.21
N ALA A 610 -22.06 -26.35 23.99
CA ALA A 610 -21.33 -25.31 23.26
C ALA A 610 -21.87 -25.14 21.81
N ARG A 611 -22.27 -26.24 21.14
CA ARG A 611 -22.83 -26.19 19.80
C ARG A 611 -24.24 -25.60 19.77
N GLU A 612 -25.09 -25.91 20.76
CA GLU A 612 -26.42 -25.29 20.91
C GLU A 612 -26.32 -23.77 21.08
N ASN A 613 -25.37 -23.29 21.89
CA ASN A 613 -25.13 -21.86 22.09
C ASN A 613 -24.60 -21.17 20.81
N ILE A 614 -23.69 -21.81 20.07
CA ILE A 614 -23.21 -21.28 18.78
C ILE A 614 -24.35 -21.26 17.76
N ALA A 615 -25.14 -22.33 17.65
CA ALA A 615 -26.24 -22.43 16.70
C ALA A 615 -27.34 -21.38 16.96
N ASP A 616 -27.60 -21.05 18.22
CA ASP A 616 -28.51 -19.94 18.58
C ASP A 616 -27.91 -18.58 18.23
N LEU A 617 -26.58 -18.41 18.32
CA LEU A 617 -25.91 -17.14 18.04
C LEU A 617 -25.78 -16.82 16.54
N VAL A 618 -25.39 -17.79 15.73
CA VAL A 618 -25.01 -17.57 14.33
C VAL A 618 -26.22 -17.63 13.39
N ASP A 619 -26.13 -16.97 12.25
CA ASP A 619 -27.16 -17.10 11.21
C ASP A 619 -27.17 -18.55 10.65
N PRO A 620 -28.34 -19.11 10.31
CA PRO A 620 -28.45 -20.49 9.85
C PRO A 620 -27.51 -20.82 8.68
N GLY A 621 -26.72 -21.88 8.84
CA GLY A 621 -25.79 -22.35 7.80
C GLY A 621 -24.55 -21.48 7.59
N SER A 622 -24.30 -20.46 8.42
CA SER A 622 -23.16 -19.56 8.25
C SER A 622 -21.86 -20.04 8.91
N PHE A 623 -21.93 -20.95 9.90
CA PHE A 623 -20.78 -21.33 10.70
C PHE A 623 -19.82 -22.27 9.95
N VAL A 624 -18.58 -21.81 9.78
CA VAL A 624 -17.47 -22.56 9.19
C VAL A 624 -16.47 -22.85 10.30
N GLU A 625 -16.51 -24.07 10.82
CA GLU A 625 -15.70 -24.50 11.96
C GLU A 625 -14.25 -24.78 11.57
N TYR A 626 -13.31 -24.31 12.37
CA TYR A 626 -11.87 -24.55 12.23
C TYR A 626 -11.43 -25.65 13.20
N GLY A 627 -10.69 -26.63 12.68
CA GLY A 627 -10.06 -27.67 13.50
C GLY A 627 -11.05 -28.52 14.30
N ALA A 628 -12.22 -28.84 13.73
CA ALA A 628 -13.25 -29.68 14.38
C ALA A 628 -12.69 -31.05 14.83
N LEU A 629 -11.80 -31.62 14.03
CA LEU A 629 -11.17 -32.93 14.28
C LEU A 629 -9.95 -32.89 15.21
N ALA A 630 -9.65 -31.74 15.82
CA ALA A 630 -8.55 -31.64 16.78
C ALA A 630 -8.83 -32.50 18.02
N ILE A 631 -7.76 -33.07 18.59
CA ILE A 631 -7.78 -33.88 19.82
C ILE A 631 -6.76 -33.34 20.82
N ALA A 632 -6.94 -33.58 22.12
CA ALA A 632 -6.01 -33.12 23.14
C ALA A 632 -4.60 -33.71 22.97
N ALA A 633 -3.59 -32.92 23.34
CA ALA A 633 -2.16 -33.27 23.22
C ALA A 633 -1.69 -34.21 24.35
N GLN A 634 -2.31 -35.38 24.48
CA GLN A 634 -2.13 -36.32 25.61
C GLN A 634 -1.80 -37.76 25.18
N ARG A 635 -1.13 -37.94 24.03
CA ARG A 635 -0.82 -39.27 23.47
C ARG A 635 0.06 -40.13 24.37
N SER A 636 0.86 -39.52 25.25
CA SER A 636 1.65 -40.27 26.25
C SER A 636 0.79 -40.79 27.42
N ARG A 637 -0.46 -40.34 27.57
CA ARG A 637 -1.38 -40.75 28.64
C ARG A 637 -2.58 -41.57 28.15
N ARG A 638 -3.00 -41.38 26.90
CA ARG A 638 -4.23 -41.93 26.33
C ARG A 638 -3.97 -42.41 24.91
N SER A 639 -4.68 -43.44 24.47
CA SER A 639 -4.63 -43.88 23.08
C SER A 639 -5.29 -42.83 22.18
N GLU A 640 -4.86 -42.76 20.92
CA GLU A 640 -5.47 -41.83 19.97
C GLU A 640 -6.97 -42.07 19.82
N GLN A 641 -7.42 -43.33 19.83
CA GLN A 641 -8.84 -43.68 19.76
C GLN A 641 -9.65 -43.14 20.95
N ASP A 642 -9.10 -43.15 22.18
CA ASP A 642 -9.74 -42.50 23.34
C ASP A 642 -9.84 -40.99 23.13
N LEU A 643 -8.74 -40.37 22.68
CA LEU A 643 -8.67 -38.93 22.45
C LEU A 643 -9.66 -38.46 21.38
N ILE A 644 -9.84 -39.24 20.32
CA ILE A 644 -10.84 -38.97 19.28
C ILE A 644 -12.24 -38.86 19.85
N VAL A 645 -12.63 -39.79 20.72
CA VAL A 645 -13.99 -39.87 21.26
C VAL A 645 -14.20 -38.85 22.39
N ASN A 646 -13.19 -38.68 23.25
CA ASN A 646 -13.33 -37.95 24.51
C ASN A 646 -12.73 -36.54 24.51
N THR A 647 -12.01 -36.17 23.45
CA THR A 647 -11.43 -34.82 23.31
C THR A 647 -11.77 -34.15 21.97
N PRO A 648 -13.01 -34.23 21.48
CA PRO A 648 -13.39 -33.63 20.20
C PRO A 648 -13.12 -32.12 20.23
N ALA A 649 -12.56 -31.61 19.13
CA ALA A 649 -12.14 -30.23 18.96
C ALA A 649 -11.16 -29.71 20.04
N ASP A 650 -10.53 -30.59 20.82
CA ASP A 650 -9.80 -30.28 22.07
C ASP A 650 -10.61 -29.40 23.05
N GLY A 651 -11.94 -29.58 23.08
CA GLY A 651 -12.84 -28.82 23.96
C GLY A 651 -13.01 -27.35 23.59
N LEU A 652 -12.74 -26.97 22.34
CA LEU A 652 -12.99 -25.62 21.83
C LEU A 652 -13.57 -25.67 20.43
N ILE A 653 -14.80 -25.17 20.26
CA ILE A 653 -15.44 -24.99 18.97
C ILE A 653 -15.20 -23.55 18.54
N ALA A 654 -14.52 -23.35 17.41
CA ALA A 654 -14.15 -22.03 16.93
C ALA A 654 -14.29 -21.95 15.41
N GLY A 655 -14.72 -20.80 14.88
CA GLY A 655 -14.91 -20.64 13.45
C GLY A 655 -15.36 -19.24 13.05
N LEU A 656 -15.62 -19.09 11.74
CA LEU A 656 -16.24 -17.89 11.17
C LEU A 656 -17.74 -18.12 11.03
N ALA A 657 -18.54 -17.09 11.25
CA ALA A 657 -19.97 -17.09 11.03
C ALA A 657 -20.45 -15.70 10.61
N THR A 658 -21.75 -15.59 10.33
CA THR A 658 -22.43 -14.29 10.33
C THR A 658 -23.42 -14.22 11.49
N ILE A 659 -23.65 -13.01 12.01
CA ILE A 659 -24.59 -12.73 13.10
C ILE A 659 -25.41 -11.51 12.71
N GLY A 660 -26.69 -11.70 12.37
CA GLY A 660 -27.59 -10.61 11.98
C GLY A 660 -27.46 -10.18 10.52
N ALA A 661 -27.04 -11.09 9.62
CA ALA A 661 -26.88 -10.80 8.20
C ALA A 661 -28.20 -10.39 7.51
N ASP A 662 -29.34 -10.80 8.05
CA ASP A 662 -30.67 -10.38 7.61
C ASP A 662 -30.88 -8.86 7.75
N ARG A 663 -30.22 -8.22 8.71
CA ARG A 663 -30.37 -6.78 9.02
C ARG A 663 -29.29 -5.92 8.41
N PHE A 664 -28.04 -6.40 8.39
CA PHE A 664 -26.87 -5.57 8.07
C PHE A 664 -26.14 -6.00 6.79
N GLY A 665 -26.58 -7.10 6.16
CA GLY A 665 -25.87 -7.71 5.05
C GLY A 665 -24.72 -8.61 5.52
N ARG A 666 -24.26 -9.49 4.62
CA ARG A 666 -23.31 -10.57 4.95
C ARG A 666 -21.96 -10.07 5.43
N ASP A 667 -21.45 -8.99 4.83
CA ASP A 667 -20.10 -8.50 5.09
C ASP A 667 -19.99 -7.84 6.47
N ALA A 668 -20.95 -6.96 6.82
CA ALA A 668 -21.01 -6.33 8.14
C ALA A 668 -21.36 -7.32 9.27
N ALA A 669 -22.06 -8.40 8.93
CA ALA A 669 -22.46 -9.42 9.89
C ALA A 669 -21.37 -10.47 10.19
N GLN A 670 -20.27 -10.50 9.44
CA GLN A 670 -19.23 -11.51 9.63
C GLN A 670 -18.55 -11.38 11.00
N ALA A 671 -18.37 -12.51 11.70
CA ALA A 671 -17.79 -12.56 13.04
C ALA A 671 -16.95 -13.83 13.25
N VAL A 672 -16.01 -13.76 14.18
CA VAL A 672 -15.34 -14.93 14.75
C VAL A 672 -16.14 -15.38 15.98
N VAL A 673 -16.48 -16.67 16.04
CA VAL A 673 -17.19 -17.27 17.17
C VAL A 673 -16.34 -18.36 17.79
N VAL A 674 -16.20 -18.32 19.12
CA VAL A 674 -15.36 -19.22 19.91
C VAL A 674 -16.16 -19.68 21.13
N SER A 675 -16.24 -20.97 21.39
CA SER A 675 -16.90 -21.54 22.57
C SER A 675 -16.08 -22.66 23.16
N TYR A 676 -15.76 -22.55 24.45
CA TYR A 676 -15.19 -23.67 25.19
C TYR A 676 -16.29 -24.68 25.54
N ASP A 677 -16.03 -25.96 25.26
CA ASP A 677 -16.93 -27.06 25.56
C ASP A 677 -16.61 -27.63 26.95
N TYR A 678 -17.41 -27.26 27.94
CA TYR A 678 -17.25 -27.74 29.31
C TYR A 678 -17.33 -29.27 29.45
N THR A 679 -17.98 -29.97 28.51
CA THR A 679 -18.07 -31.44 28.53
C THR A 679 -16.72 -32.11 28.25
N VAL A 680 -15.79 -31.39 27.63
CA VAL A 680 -14.45 -31.87 27.31
C VAL A 680 -13.47 -31.26 28.31
N LEU A 681 -12.99 -32.09 29.25
CA LEU A 681 -11.96 -31.72 30.21
C LEU A 681 -12.28 -30.41 30.96
N ALA A 682 -13.56 -30.19 31.30
CA ALA A 682 -14.07 -29.01 32.00
C ALA A 682 -13.80 -27.67 31.29
N GLY A 683 -13.72 -27.66 29.94
CA GLY A 683 -13.47 -26.45 29.16
C GLY A 683 -12.10 -25.82 29.41
N THR A 684 -11.13 -26.63 29.86
CA THR A 684 -9.77 -26.17 30.16
C THR A 684 -8.94 -25.91 28.90
N GLN A 685 -8.01 -24.96 29.01
CA GLN A 685 -7.12 -24.58 27.93
C GLN A 685 -5.96 -25.57 27.82
N GLY A 686 -5.78 -26.16 26.64
CA GLY A 686 -4.73 -27.10 26.30
C GLY A 686 -3.96 -26.62 25.08
N MET A 687 -2.94 -27.36 24.70
CA MET A 687 -2.06 -26.95 23.60
C MET A 687 -2.79 -26.75 22.27
N ARG A 688 -3.68 -27.67 21.88
CA ARG A 688 -4.33 -27.61 20.56
C ARG A 688 -5.42 -26.57 20.55
N ASN A 689 -6.20 -26.43 21.63
CA ASN A 689 -7.19 -25.38 21.70
C ASN A 689 -6.58 -23.96 21.82
N HIS A 690 -5.39 -23.79 22.41
CA HIS A 690 -4.64 -22.53 22.30
C HIS A 690 -4.27 -22.21 20.83
N ALA A 691 -3.74 -23.18 20.09
CA ALA A 691 -3.44 -22.98 18.66
C ALA A 691 -4.71 -22.63 17.85
N LYS A 692 -5.86 -23.19 18.22
CA LYS A 692 -7.16 -22.85 17.60
C LYS A 692 -7.61 -21.43 17.97
N THR A 693 -7.51 -21.01 19.23
CA THR A 693 -7.82 -19.62 19.61
C THR A 693 -6.90 -18.63 18.91
N ASP A 694 -5.60 -18.92 18.83
CA ASP A 694 -4.63 -18.05 18.17
C ASP A 694 -4.98 -17.89 16.69
N ARG A 695 -5.32 -19.00 16.02
CA ARG A 695 -5.75 -18.97 14.62
C ARG A 695 -7.05 -18.19 14.43
N ALA A 696 -8.03 -18.36 15.31
CA ALA A 696 -9.30 -17.64 15.23
C ALA A 696 -9.12 -16.13 15.44
N PHE A 697 -8.33 -15.73 16.44
CA PHE A 697 -8.05 -14.32 16.73
C PHE A 697 -7.14 -13.68 15.67
N GLU A 698 -6.24 -14.43 15.06
CA GLU A 698 -5.49 -13.97 13.89
C GLU A 698 -6.43 -13.61 12.72
N LEU A 699 -7.45 -14.44 12.46
CA LEU A 699 -8.45 -14.13 11.43
C LEU A 699 -9.29 -12.91 11.80
N ALA A 700 -9.67 -12.77 13.08
CA ALA A 700 -10.33 -11.57 13.59
C ALA A 700 -9.51 -10.30 13.29
N ALA A 701 -8.20 -10.33 13.57
CA ALA A 701 -7.30 -9.21 13.28
C ALA A 701 -7.19 -8.91 11.78
N ARG A 702 -6.92 -9.94 10.97
CA ARG A 702 -6.70 -9.79 9.52
C ARG A 702 -7.92 -9.22 8.79
N LYS A 703 -9.12 -9.62 9.22
CA LYS A 703 -10.39 -9.24 8.58
C LYS A 703 -11.15 -8.16 9.33
N ARG A 704 -10.61 -7.67 10.46
CA ARG A 704 -11.28 -6.72 11.38
C ARG A 704 -12.67 -7.20 11.80
N LEU A 705 -12.76 -8.47 12.20
CA LEU A 705 -14.03 -9.09 12.58
C LEU A 705 -14.26 -9.02 14.10
N PRO A 706 -15.50 -8.77 14.55
CA PRO A 706 -15.88 -8.91 15.95
C PRO A 706 -15.66 -10.35 16.44
N VAL A 707 -15.41 -10.49 17.75
CA VAL A 707 -15.17 -11.79 18.40
C VAL A 707 -16.25 -12.05 19.44
N MET A 708 -16.95 -13.18 19.28
CA MET A 708 -17.94 -13.69 20.21
C MET A 708 -17.37 -14.90 20.94
N LEU A 709 -17.04 -14.72 22.22
CA LEU A 709 -16.42 -15.74 23.06
C LEU A 709 -17.40 -16.26 24.11
N PHE A 710 -17.80 -17.52 24.03
CA PHE A 710 -18.43 -18.22 25.15
C PHE A 710 -17.34 -18.76 26.06
N ALA A 711 -17.04 -17.99 27.12
CA ALA A 711 -16.02 -18.34 28.09
C ALA A 711 -16.63 -19.18 29.22
N GLU A 712 -16.29 -20.47 29.24
CA GLU A 712 -16.67 -21.40 30.30
C GLU A 712 -15.55 -22.42 30.49
N GLY A 713 -15.01 -22.55 31.69
CA GLY A 713 -13.99 -23.54 32.01
C GLY A 713 -12.94 -23.09 33.01
N GLY A 714 -11.93 -23.94 33.20
CA GLY A 714 -10.80 -23.73 34.10
C GLY A 714 -9.51 -23.29 33.40
N GLY A 715 -8.39 -23.34 34.12
CA GLY A 715 -7.08 -22.90 33.62
C GLY A 715 -6.36 -23.87 32.69
N GLY A 716 -5.08 -23.57 32.46
CA GLY A 716 -4.17 -24.35 31.62
C GLY A 716 -4.09 -25.80 32.10
N ARG A 717 -3.99 -26.73 31.14
CA ARG A 717 -4.07 -28.17 31.37
C ARG A 717 -2.68 -28.77 31.62
N PRO A 718 -2.31 -29.12 32.87
CA PRO A 718 -0.98 -29.69 33.16
C PRO A 718 -0.82 -31.13 32.63
N GLY A 719 -1.92 -31.72 32.17
CA GLY A 719 -1.97 -33.10 31.69
C GLY A 719 -1.57 -33.31 30.23
N ASP A 720 -1.23 -32.25 29.49
CA ASP A 720 -0.75 -32.32 28.11
C ASP A 720 0.70 -32.79 28.06
N THR A 721 0.97 -33.83 27.27
CA THR A 721 2.23 -34.60 27.29
C THR A 721 2.94 -34.71 25.95
N ASP A 722 2.34 -34.22 24.86
CA ASP A 722 2.93 -34.34 23.51
C ASP A 722 4.11 -33.38 23.26
N VAL A 723 4.51 -32.59 24.25
CA VAL A 723 5.58 -31.56 24.17
C VAL A 723 6.42 -31.51 25.43
N GLY A 724 7.69 -31.10 25.29
CA GLY A 724 8.67 -31.03 26.38
C GLY A 724 8.69 -29.72 27.19
N GLY A 725 7.84 -28.73 26.87
CA GLY A 725 7.79 -27.43 27.57
C GLY A 725 6.92 -27.48 28.83
N VAL A 726 7.43 -26.98 29.96
CA VAL A 726 6.77 -27.10 31.27
C VAL A 726 5.81 -25.94 31.59
N ALA A 727 6.05 -24.73 31.05
CA ALA A 727 5.43 -23.50 31.60
C ALA A 727 4.37 -22.82 30.70
N GLY A 728 4.46 -22.93 29.36
CA GLY A 728 3.50 -22.31 28.43
C GLY A 728 3.35 -20.78 28.55
N LEU A 729 4.39 -20.07 29.01
CA LEU A 729 4.35 -18.62 29.26
C LEU A 729 4.53 -17.76 28.00
N ASP A 730 4.89 -18.38 26.89
CA ASP A 730 5.04 -17.80 25.56
C ASP A 730 3.76 -17.87 24.73
N VAL A 731 2.68 -18.44 25.28
CA VAL A 731 1.38 -18.56 24.60
C VAL A 731 0.83 -17.17 24.24
N PRO A 732 0.57 -16.89 22.96
CA PRO A 732 0.20 -15.55 22.51
C PRO A 732 -1.29 -15.24 22.69
N THR A 733 -2.14 -16.23 22.97
CA THR A 733 -3.62 -16.10 22.99
C THR A 733 -4.13 -14.88 23.74
N PHE A 734 -3.66 -14.69 24.98
CA PHE A 734 -4.11 -13.58 25.83
C PHE A 734 -3.69 -12.23 25.24
N ARG A 735 -2.47 -12.14 24.73
CA ARG A 735 -1.94 -10.93 24.09
C ARG A 735 -2.67 -10.63 22.78
N MET A 736 -3.01 -11.65 22.01
CA MET A 736 -3.71 -11.48 20.73
C MET A 736 -5.11 -10.92 20.93
N LEU A 737 -5.91 -11.51 21.83
CA LEU A 737 -7.24 -10.97 22.13
C LEU A 737 -7.15 -9.57 22.76
N ALA A 738 -6.16 -9.32 23.62
CA ALA A 738 -5.92 -7.99 24.18
C ALA A 738 -5.56 -6.95 23.12
N GLY A 739 -4.78 -7.32 22.11
CA GLY A 739 -4.39 -6.44 21.00
C GLY A 739 -5.54 -6.12 20.04
N LEU A 740 -6.65 -6.87 20.10
CA LEU A 740 -7.87 -6.58 19.34
C LEU A 740 -8.78 -5.57 20.04
N ARG A 741 -8.56 -5.30 21.34
CA ARG A 741 -9.41 -4.40 22.11
C ARG A 741 -9.29 -2.97 21.59
N GLY A 742 -10.42 -2.37 21.23
CA GLY A 742 -10.49 -1.05 20.60
C GLY A 742 -10.29 -1.06 19.07
N GLU A 743 -10.04 -2.22 18.46
CA GLU A 743 -9.98 -2.40 17.01
C GLU A 743 -11.25 -3.09 16.48
N VAL A 744 -11.76 -4.08 17.21
CA VAL A 744 -12.98 -4.84 16.86
C VAL A 744 -13.82 -5.09 18.11
N PRO A 745 -15.16 -5.19 18.01
CA PRO A 745 -16.00 -5.50 19.17
C PRO A 745 -15.67 -6.87 19.78
N LEU A 746 -15.40 -6.90 21.09
CA LEU A 746 -15.12 -8.12 21.84
C LEU A 746 -16.23 -8.40 22.85
N VAL A 747 -16.95 -9.51 22.66
CA VAL A 747 -18.06 -9.91 23.54
C VAL A 747 -17.75 -11.25 24.18
N SER A 748 -17.76 -11.29 25.52
CA SER A 748 -17.70 -12.53 26.27
C SER A 748 -19.06 -12.89 26.85
N ILE A 749 -19.48 -14.13 26.65
CA ILE A 749 -20.69 -14.72 27.23
C ILE A 749 -20.26 -15.77 28.24
N VAL A 750 -20.70 -15.62 29.49
CA VAL A 750 -20.31 -16.49 30.59
C VAL A 750 -21.53 -17.10 31.27
N SER A 751 -21.59 -18.43 31.27
CA SER A 751 -22.50 -19.20 32.11
C SER A 751 -21.70 -20.19 32.94
N GLY A 752 -22.14 -20.48 34.16
CA GLY A 752 -21.47 -21.42 35.06
C GLY A 752 -20.11 -20.91 35.54
N ARG A 753 -19.02 -21.62 35.22
CA ARG A 753 -17.71 -21.40 35.87
C ARG A 753 -16.69 -20.91 34.85
N CYS A 754 -16.09 -19.75 35.09
CA CYS A 754 -15.07 -19.15 34.24
C CYS A 754 -13.88 -18.72 35.09
N PHE A 755 -12.82 -19.54 35.10
CA PHE A 755 -11.65 -19.30 35.93
C PHE A 755 -10.35 -19.21 35.12
N ALA A 756 -9.32 -18.66 35.75
CA ALA A 756 -7.95 -18.67 35.22
C ALA A 756 -7.86 -18.01 33.84
N GLY A 757 -7.29 -18.71 32.85
CA GLY A 757 -7.12 -18.16 31.50
C GLY A 757 -8.44 -17.85 30.79
N ASN A 758 -9.52 -18.61 31.02
CA ASN A 758 -10.84 -18.27 30.48
C ASN A 758 -11.35 -16.94 31.07
N ALA A 759 -11.13 -16.70 32.36
CA ALA A 759 -11.46 -15.43 33.00
C ALA A 759 -10.59 -14.28 32.49
N ALA A 760 -9.31 -14.53 32.17
CA ALA A 760 -8.43 -13.55 31.56
C ALA A 760 -8.91 -13.14 30.16
N LEU A 761 -9.35 -14.10 29.33
CA LEU A 761 -9.93 -13.81 28.02
C LEU A 761 -11.27 -13.08 28.14
N ALA A 762 -12.13 -13.46 29.08
CA ALA A 762 -13.38 -12.74 29.31
C ALA A 762 -13.12 -11.30 29.79
N GLY A 763 -12.16 -11.11 30.70
CA GLY A 763 -11.84 -9.82 31.32
C GLY A 763 -11.18 -8.80 30.40
N VAL A 764 -10.69 -9.20 29.22
CA VAL A 764 -10.14 -8.28 28.22
C VAL A 764 -11.17 -7.83 27.18
N CYS A 765 -12.34 -8.45 27.15
CA CYS A 765 -13.43 -8.08 26.24
C CYS A 765 -14.06 -6.72 26.61
N ASP A 766 -14.81 -6.12 25.69
CA ASP A 766 -15.49 -4.84 25.91
C ASP A 766 -16.71 -5.01 26.82
N VAL A 767 -17.38 -6.16 26.71
CA VAL A 767 -18.52 -6.51 27.56
C VAL A 767 -18.46 -7.98 27.97
N ILE A 768 -18.82 -8.24 29.22
CA ILE A 768 -19.15 -9.59 29.71
C ILE A 768 -20.66 -9.66 29.94
N ILE A 769 -21.31 -10.59 29.25
CA ILE A 769 -22.71 -10.95 29.42
C ILE A 769 -22.74 -12.24 30.24
N ALA A 770 -23.29 -12.18 31.46
CA ALA A 770 -23.24 -13.30 32.38
C ALA A 770 -24.62 -13.72 32.87
N THR A 771 -24.87 -15.02 33.01
CA THR A 771 -26.09 -15.56 33.62
C THR A 771 -25.99 -15.56 35.16
N PRO A 772 -27.10 -15.71 35.91
CA PRO A 772 -27.08 -15.58 37.37
C PRO A 772 -26.26 -16.66 38.09
N ASP A 773 -26.03 -17.80 37.44
CA ASP A 773 -25.21 -18.91 37.93
C ASP A 773 -23.70 -18.72 37.66
N ALA A 774 -23.30 -17.63 36.99
CA ALA A 774 -21.93 -17.37 36.60
C ALA A 774 -21.02 -17.05 37.81
N ASN A 775 -19.82 -17.61 37.76
CA ASN A 775 -18.71 -17.40 38.69
C ASN A 775 -17.45 -17.10 37.88
N ILE A 776 -16.92 -15.88 38.01
CA ILE A 776 -15.81 -15.38 37.18
C ILE A 776 -14.63 -15.05 38.08
N GLY A 777 -13.45 -15.65 37.88
CA GLY A 777 -12.31 -15.35 38.75
C GLY A 777 -10.95 -15.69 38.16
N MET A 778 -9.98 -14.80 38.35
CA MET A 778 -8.58 -15.08 37.95
C MET A 778 -8.02 -16.31 38.66
N GLY A 779 -8.45 -16.56 39.90
CA GLY A 779 -8.13 -17.75 40.70
C GLY A 779 -9.26 -18.78 40.68
N GLY A 780 -9.03 -19.97 40.11
CA GLY A 780 -9.95 -21.10 40.31
C GLY A 780 -9.69 -21.82 41.64
N PRO A 781 -10.58 -22.72 42.12
CA PRO A 781 -10.42 -23.42 43.40
C PRO A 781 -9.05 -24.08 43.57
N ALA A 782 -8.56 -24.77 42.53
CA ALA A 782 -7.26 -25.44 42.55
C ALA A 782 -6.08 -24.47 42.67
N MET A 783 -6.17 -23.26 42.11
CA MET A 783 -5.10 -22.26 42.24
C MET A 783 -5.09 -21.58 43.60
N ILE A 784 -6.28 -21.36 44.18
CA ILE A 784 -6.41 -20.82 45.55
C ILE A 784 -5.87 -21.82 46.57
N GLU A 785 -6.24 -23.09 46.43
CA GLU A 785 -5.72 -24.18 47.26
C GLU A 785 -4.21 -24.35 47.07
N GLY A 786 -3.72 -24.37 45.83
CA GLY A 786 -2.29 -24.45 45.52
C GLY A 786 -1.48 -23.26 46.07
N GLY A 787 -2.10 -22.09 46.23
CA GLY A 787 -1.50 -20.91 46.88
C GLY A 787 -1.56 -20.92 48.41
N GLY A 788 -2.15 -21.95 49.03
CA GLY A 788 -2.27 -22.07 50.49
C GLY A 788 -3.32 -21.15 51.11
N LEU A 789 -4.29 -20.65 50.34
CA LEU A 789 -5.29 -19.67 50.80
C LEU A 789 -6.58 -20.31 51.31
N GLY A 790 -6.62 -21.65 51.38
CA GLY A 790 -7.79 -22.44 51.78
C GLY A 790 -8.51 -23.08 50.60
N VAL A 791 -9.58 -23.82 50.90
CA VAL A 791 -10.39 -24.54 49.91
C VAL A 791 -11.76 -23.90 49.85
N TYR A 792 -12.18 -23.49 48.65
CA TYR A 792 -13.46 -22.82 48.43
C TYR A 792 -14.25 -23.55 47.35
N PRO A 793 -15.58 -23.64 47.49
CA PRO A 793 -16.42 -24.09 46.39
C PRO A 793 -16.37 -23.07 45.24
N PRO A 794 -16.48 -23.51 43.98
CA PRO A 794 -16.53 -22.61 42.82
C PRO A 794 -17.51 -21.44 42.95
N GLU A 795 -18.66 -21.68 43.60
CA GLU A 795 -19.75 -20.72 43.81
C GLU A 795 -19.37 -19.57 44.76
N ALA A 796 -18.27 -19.70 45.51
CA ALA A 796 -17.75 -18.64 46.37
C ALA A 796 -16.76 -17.72 45.63
N ILE A 797 -16.42 -18.02 44.38
CA ILE A 797 -15.37 -17.32 43.63
C ILE A 797 -16.00 -16.47 42.54
N GLY A 798 -15.98 -15.15 42.76
CA GLY A 798 -16.50 -14.18 41.80
C GLY A 798 -17.98 -14.36 41.45
N PRO A 799 -18.88 -14.47 42.45
CA PRO A 799 -20.30 -14.64 42.21
C PRO A 799 -20.89 -13.41 41.49
N ILE A 800 -21.96 -13.62 40.72
CA ILE A 800 -22.63 -12.56 39.93
C ILE A 800 -22.97 -11.31 40.75
N GLY A 801 -23.35 -11.48 42.02
CA GLY A 801 -23.68 -10.36 42.92
C GLY A 801 -22.51 -9.43 43.25
N VAL A 802 -21.28 -9.93 43.14
CA VAL A 802 -20.04 -9.14 43.25
C VAL A 802 -19.67 -8.57 41.89
N GLN A 803 -19.64 -9.40 40.85
CA GLN A 803 -19.10 -9.02 39.54
C GLN A 803 -19.95 -7.98 38.79
N ARG A 804 -21.26 -7.91 39.05
CA ARG A 804 -22.10 -6.84 38.51
C ARG A 804 -21.89 -5.48 39.20
N ARG A 805 -21.44 -5.49 40.46
CA ARG A 805 -21.29 -4.27 41.30
C ARG A 805 -19.92 -3.63 41.18
N ASN A 806 -18.89 -4.39 40.80
CA ASN A 806 -17.54 -3.87 40.59
C ASN A 806 -17.23 -3.55 39.11
N GLY A 807 -18.23 -3.67 38.24
CA GLY A 807 -18.13 -3.32 36.82
C GLY A 807 -17.50 -4.39 35.91
N VAL A 808 -17.20 -5.58 36.43
CA VAL A 808 -16.67 -6.70 35.62
C VAL A 808 -17.73 -7.25 34.67
N VAL A 809 -18.95 -7.45 35.15
CA VAL A 809 -20.08 -7.88 34.31
C VAL A 809 -20.81 -6.66 33.78
N GLY A 810 -20.91 -6.57 32.45
CA GLY A 810 -21.59 -5.49 31.77
C GLY A 810 -23.10 -5.70 31.70
N LEU A 811 -23.54 -6.93 31.45
CA LEU A 811 -24.95 -7.29 31.32
C LEU A 811 -25.24 -8.59 32.07
N VAL A 812 -26.33 -8.60 32.83
CA VAL A 812 -26.81 -9.81 33.50
C VAL A 812 -27.95 -10.41 32.69
N ALA A 813 -27.71 -11.56 32.07
CA ALA A 813 -28.71 -12.31 31.35
C ALA A 813 -29.62 -13.10 32.31
N ARG A 814 -30.79 -13.54 31.85
CA ARG A 814 -31.70 -14.37 32.66
C ARG A 814 -31.29 -15.84 32.61
N ASP A 815 -30.93 -16.28 31.40
CA ASP A 815 -30.49 -17.61 31.02
C ASP A 815 -29.58 -17.49 29.80
N GLU A 816 -29.07 -18.62 29.30
CA GLU A 816 -28.15 -18.66 28.15
C GLU A 816 -28.79 -18.12 26.86
N ALA A 817 -30.10 -18.30 26.65
CA ALA A 817 -30.82 -17.79 25.49
C ALA A 817 -30.88 -16.26 25.49
N HIS A 818 -31.20 -15.68 26.65
CA HIS A 818 -31.18 -14.24 26.83
C HIS A 818 -29.75 -13.69 26.68
N ALA A 819 -28.73 -14.44 27.10
CA ALA A 819 -27.34 -14.02 26.94
C ALA A 819 -26.96 -13.92 25.45
N VAL A 820 -27.37 -14.89 24.63
CA VAL A 820 -27.20 -14.85 23.17
C VAL A 820 -27.98 -13.69 22.55
N ALA A 821 -29.23 -13.46 22.98
CA ALA A 821 -30.03 -12.34 22.49
C ALA A 821 -29.37 -10.98 22.79
N LEU A 822 -28.86 -10.79 24.01
CA LEU A 822 -28.11 -9.59 24.40
C LEU A 822 -26.81 -9.45 23.62
N ALA A 823 -26.13 -10.56 23.32
CA ALA A 823 -24.90 -10.56 22.52
C ALA A 823 -25.15 -10.08 21.09
N LYS A 824 -26.22 -10.59 20.45
CA LYS A 824 -26.69 -10.11 19.13
C LYS A 824 -27.09 -8.63 19.19
N GLN A 825 -27.82 -8.24 20.23
CA GLN A 825 -28.26 -6.85 20.40
C GLN A 825 -27.06 -5.92 20.57
N TYR A 826 -26.10 -6.26 21.44
CA TYR A 826 -24.87 -5.49 21.64
C TYR A 826 -24.09 -5.33 20.35
N LEU A 827 -23.87 -6.43 19.61
CA LEU A 827 -23.13 -6.38 18.35
C LEU A 827 -23.82 -5.48 17.31
N SER A 828 -25.15 -5.45 17.31
CA SER A 828 -25.93 -4.70 16.33
C SER A 828 -25.58 -3.20 16.25
N TYR A 829 -25.19 -2.56 17.37
CA TYR A 829 -24.85 -1.13 17.40
C TYR A 829 -23.54 -0.83 16.65
N PHE A 830 -22.71 -1.86 16.40
CA PHE A 830 -21.43 -1.75 15.69
C PHE A 830 -21.52 -2.23 14.24
N GLN A 831 -22.67 -2.77 13.81
CA GLN A 831 -22.88 -3.36 12.48
C GLN A 831 -23.58 -2.40 11.50
N GLY A 832 -24.21 -1.34 12.00
CA GLY A 832 -24.84 -0.30 11.18
C GLY A 832 -26.22 0.14 11.67
N ASN A 833 -26.97 0.76 10.76
CA ASN A 833 -28.30 1.31 11.03
C ASN A 833 -29.38 0.22 10.89
N LEU A 834 -30.49 0.40 11.62
CA LEU A 834 -31.70 -0.41 11.42
C LEU A 834 -32.64 0.27 10.43
N GLY A 835 -33.19 -0.50 9.48
CA GLY A 835 -34.18 -0.01 8.52
C GLY A 835 -35.57 0.21 9.12
N GLU A 836 -35.95 -0.59 10.12
CA GLU A 836 -37.22 -0.46 10.85
C GLU A 836 -36.97 0.01 12.28
N TRP A 837 -37.71 1.05 12.69
CA TRP A 837 -37.63 1.63 14.03
C TRP A 837 -38.92 2.39 14.36
N GLU A 838 -39.19 2.59 15.65
CA GLU A 838 -40.33 3.34 16.15
C GLU A 838 -39.86 4.41 17.14
N ALA A 839 -40.23 5.67 16.90
CA ALA A 839 -39.99 6.76 17.83
C ALA A 839 -41.06 6.78 18.95
N PRO A 840 -40.70 7.13 20.20
CA PRO A 840 -41.68 7.36 21.26
C PRO A 840 -42.53 8.60 20.94
N ASP A 841 -43.69 8.77 21.59
CA ASP A 841 -44.45 10.03 21.50
C ASP A 841 -43.58 11.17 22.07
N PRO A 842 -43.13 12.13 21.24
CA PRO A 842 -42.19 13.16 21.66
C PRO A 842 -42.76 14.08 22.75
N ARG A 843 -44.09 14.14 22.92
CA ARG A 843 -44.74 14.93 23.96
C ARG A 843 -44.49 14.38 25.35
N LEU A 844 -44.17 13.09 25.50
CA LEU A 844 -43.85 12.47 26.78
C LEU A 844 -42.61 13.13 27.43
N ALA A 845 -41.62 13.52 26.61
CA ALA A 845 -40.40 14.17 27.07
C ALA A 845 -40.68 15.45 27.91
N ARG A 846 -41.77 16.17 27.61
CA ARG A 846 -42.17 17.41 28.31
C ARG A 846 -42.52 17.21 29.78
N HIS A 847 -42.84 15.98 30.18
CA HIS A 847 -43.34 15.65 31.52
C HIS A 847 -42.35 14.86 32.36
N VAL A 848 -41.19 14.50 31.80
CA VAL A 848 -40.20 13.66 32.49
C VAL A 848 -39.57 14.39 33.67
N VAL A 849 -39.06 15.60 33.45
CA VAL A 849 -38.37 16.37 34.50
C VAL A 849 -39.41 17.13 35.33
N PRO A 850 -39.49 16.89 36.66
CA PRO A 850 -40.42 17.61 37.52
C PRO A 850 -40.07 19.11 37.56
N GLN A 851 -41.09 19.97 37.46
CA GLN A 851 -40.91 21.43 37.59
C GLN A 851 -40.34 21.84 38.96
N ASN A 852 -40.65 21.08 40.02
CA ASN A 852 -40.00 21.26 41.31
C ASN A 852 -38.54 20.76 41.22
N ARG A 853 -37.59 21.69 41.14
CA ARG A 853 -36.14 21.44 41.01
C ARG A 853 -35.54 20.54 42.10
N LEU A 854 -36.20 20.39 43.25
CA LEU A 854 -35.75 19.54 44.36
C LEU A 854 -36.23 18.08 44.22
N ARG A 855 -37.17 17.79 43.33
CA ARG A 855 -37.72 16.44 43.17
C ARG A 855 -36.83 15.62 42.24
N ALA A 856 -36.33 14.49 42.73
CA ALA A 856 -35.64 13.49 41.92
C ALA A 856 -36.60 12.81 40.93
N TYR A 857 -36.04 12.29 39.84
CA TYR A 857 -36.74 11.50 38.83
C TYR A 857 -35.81 10.41 38.28
N ASP A 858 -36.41 9.40 37.69
CA ASP A 858 -35.70 8.32 37.02
C ASP A 858 -35.24 8.75 35.63
N VAL A 859 -33.92 8.75 35.41
CA VAL A 859 -33.31 9.18 34.15
C VAL A 859 -33.66 8.25 32.99
N HIS A 860 -34.02 6.99 33.25
CA HIS A 860 -34.48 6.08 32.20
C HIS A 860 -35.74 6.59 31.50
N ARG A 861 -36.63 7.27 32.23
CA ARG A 861 -37.80 7.93 31.63
C ARG A 861 -37.40 9.03 30.65
N ALA A 862 -36.28 9.71 30.89
CA ALA A 862 -35.76 10.74 29.97
C ALA A 862 -35.16 10.09 28.72
N ILE A 863 -34.35 9.04 28.92
CA ILE A 863 -33.74 8.28 27.83
C ILE A 863 -34.84 7.71 26.91
N GLU A 864 -35.80 6.98 27.47
CA GLU A 864 -36.89 6.33 26.72
C GLU A 864 -37.84 7.33 26.04
N ALA A 865 -37.95 8.56 26.55
CA ALA A 865 -38.74 9.60 25.89
C ALA A 865 -38.03 10.21 24.66
N ILE A 866 -36.75 9.90 24.47
CA ILE A 866 -35.91 10.43 23.39
C ILE A 866 -35.58 9.35 22.37
N VAL A 867 -35.04 8.21 22.81
CA VAL A 867 -34.48 7.17 21.92
C VAL A 867 -35.56 6.24 21.37
N ASP A 868 -35.27 5.50 20.31
CA ASP A 868 -36.22 4.58 19.67
C ASP A 868 -36.72 3.53 20.67
N VAL A 869 -37.99 3.14 20.56
CA VAL A 869 -38.65 2.19 21.44
C VAL A 869 -37.90 0.85 21.43
N GLY A 870 -37.51 0.36 22.61
CA GLY A 870 -36.76 -0.90 22.75
C GLY A 870 -35.28 -0.84 22.35
N SER A 871 -34.75 0.32 21.99
CA SER A 871 -33.35 0.45 21.55
C SER A 871 -32.33 0.58 22.69
N VAL A 872 -32.76 0.73 23.94
CA VAL A 872 -31.83 0.89 25.07
C VAL A 872 -31.17 -0.43 25.45
N LEU A 873 -29.84 -0.42 25.47
CA LEU A 873 -29.01 -1.46 26.07
C LEU A 873 -28.08 -0.81 27.11
N GLU A 874 -28.55 -0.74 28.35
CA GLU A 874 -27.77 -0.20 29.47
C GLU A 874 -26.64 -1.16 29.86
N LEU A 875 -25.42 -0.63 29.93
CA LEU A 875 -24.22 -1.37 30.32
C LEU A 875 -23.82 -1.01 31.76
N ARG A 876 -23.47 -2.03 32.55
CA ARG A 876 -22.97 -1.89 33.93
C ARG A 876 -23.94 -1.10 34.84
N GLY A 877 -25.23 -1.45 34.81
CA GLY A 877 -26.29 -0.73 35.53
C GLY A 877 -26.13 -0.64 37.06
N ASP A 878 -25.39 -1.58 37.69
CA ASP A 878 -25.16 -1.58 39.15
C ASP A 878 -23.77 -1.10 39.59
N TYR A 879 -22.97 -0.60 38.65
CA TYR A 879 -21.63 -0.06 38.89
C TYR A 879 -21.62 1.41 38.51
N GLY A 880 -20.95 2.27 39.29
CA GLY A 880 -20.86 3.70 39.00
C GLY A 880 -22.22 4.34 38.75
N VAL A 881 -23.22 3.98 39.58
CA VAL A 881 -24.66 4.24 39.36
C VAL A 881 -25.04 5.72 39.25
N GLY A 882 -24.10 6.62 39.59
CA GLY A 882 -24.23 8.06 39.36
C GLY A 882 -24.41 8.46 37.90
N ILE A 883 -23.90 7.64 36.97
CA ILE A 883 -24.07 7.86 35.53
C ILE A 883 -24.54 6.56 34.86
N VAL A 884 -25.64 6.67 34.12
CA VAL A 884 -26.11 5.64 33.19
C VAL A 884 -25.26 5.68 31.93
N THR A 885 -24.79 4.52 31.49
CA THR A 885 -24.07 4.35 30.21
C THR A 885 -24.82 3.32 29.38
N ALA A 886 -25.30 3.69 28.19
CA ALA A 886 -26.14 2.81 27.38
C ALA A 886 -25.83 2.95 25.88
N LEU A 887 -25.90 1.85 25.14
CA LEU A 887 -26.00 1.88 23.68
C LEU A 887 -27.48 2.07 23.31
N VAL A 888 -27.77 3.01 22.42
CA VAL A 888 -29.14 3.38 22.05
C VAL A 888 -29.28 3.61 20.55
N ARG A 889 -30.51 3.80 20.04
CA ARG A 889 -30.74 4.26 18.68
C ARG A 889 -31.66 5.47 18.61
N VAL A 890 -31.41 6.33 17.62
CA VAL A 890 -32.31 7.41 17.23
C VAL A 890 -32.48 7.35 15.72
N GLU A 891 -33.71 7.10 15.26
CA GLU A 891 -34.04 6.89 13.84
C GLU A 891 -33.23 5.74 13.22
N GLY A 892 -33.05 4.67 13.99
CA GLY A 892 -32.30 3.50 13.57
C GLY A 892 -30.79 3.66 13.59
N ALA A 893 -30.22 4.86 13.78
CA ALA A 893 -28.78 5.09 13.89
C ALA A 893 -28.25 4.81 15.31
N PRO A 894 -27.07 4.18 15.49
CA PRO A 894 -26.53 3.83 16.80
C PRO A 894 -25.80 4.99 17.48
N TYR A 895 -25.98 5.12 18.79
CA TYR A 895 -25.32 6.12 19.63
C TYR A 895 -24.85 5.53 20.95
N GLY A 896 -23.76 6.08 21.48
CA GLY A 896 -23.45 5.96 22.91
C GLY A 896 -24.22 7.02 23.70
N LEU A 897 -24.79 6.67 24.85
CA LEU A 897 -25.50 7.60 25.72
C LEU A 897 -24.94 7.58 27.14
N ILE A 898 -24.69 8.78 27.68
CA ILE A 898 -24.37 8.99 29.08
C ILE A 898 -25.40 9.91 29.74
N ALA A 899 -25.83 9.59 30.96
CA ALA A 899 -26.82 10.41 31.66
C ALA A 899 -26.62 10.42 33.19
N ASN A 900 -26.70 11.59 33.82
CA ASN A 900 -26.60 11.68 35.29
C ASN A 900 -27.89 11.16 35.95
N SER A 901 -27.74 10.30 36.96
CA SER A 901 -28.87 9.77 37.74
C SER A 901 -29.13 10.60 38.99
N THR A 902 -30.31 11.20 39.09
CA THR A 902 -30.66 12.06 40.23
C THR A 902 -30.92 11.26 41.52
N HIS A 903 -31.15 9.96 41.41
CA HIS A 903 -31.29 9.05 42.55
C HIS A 903 -29.96 8.82 43.27
N HIS A 904 -28.82 9.09 42.62
CA HIS A 904 -27.50 8.98 43.21
C HIS A 904 -26.93 10.36 43.51
N LEU A 905 -26.77 10.68 44.79
CA LEU A 905 -26.14 11.93 45.23
C LEU A 905 -26.73 13.21 44.57
N GLY A 906 -28.01 13.17 44.20
CA GLY A 906 -28.68 14.28 43.53
C GLY A 906 -28.15 14.62 42.13
N GLY A 907 -27.44 13.69 41.48
CA GLY A 907 -26.80 13.84 40.17
C GLY A 907 -25.30 14.10 40.21
N ALA A 908 -24.67 14.15 41.40
CA ALA A 908 -23.24 14.41 41.51
C ALA A 908 -22.40 13.26 40.94
N ILE A 909 -21.29 13.60 40.30
CA ILE A 909 -20.36 12.64 39.69
C ILE A 909 -19.32 12.23 40.74
N ASP A 910 -19.37 10.99 41.21
CA ASP A 910 -18.38 10.43 42.13
C ASP A 910 -17.25 9.69 41.39
N ALA A 911 -16.24 9.28 42.15
CA ALA A 911 -15.03 8.64 41.64
C ALA A 911 -15.32 7.42 40.73
N GLU A 912 -16.31 6.62 41.10
CA GLU A 912 -16.67 5.39 40.38
C GLU A 912 -17.47 5.69 39.11
N ALA A 913 -18.46 6.59 39.17
CA ALA A 913 -19.22 7.01 37.99
C ALA A 913 -18.32 7.70 36.95
N ALA A 914 -17.29 8.44 37.39
CA ALA A 914 -16.31 9.05 36.51
C ALA A 914 -15.47 8.01 35.74
N ASP A 915 -15.00 6.96 36.42
CA ASP A 915 -14.25 5.87 35.76
C ASP A 915 -15.14 5.10 34.78
N LYS A 916 -16.37 4.74 35.18
CA LYS A 916 -17.36 4.10 34.30
C LYS A 916 -17.62 4.92 33.04
N THR A 917 -17.79 6.23 33.20
CA THR A 917 -18.04 7.15 32.08
C THR A 917 -16.83 7.24 31.16
N GLY A 918 -15.62 7.36 31.72
CA GLY A 918 -14.39 7.36 30.94
C GLY A 918 -14.24 6.10 30.08
N ASP A 919 -14.51 4.93 30.64
CA ASP A 919 -14.45 3.67 29.90
C ASP A 919 -15.47 3.63 28.75
N PHE A 920 -16.69 4.13 28.99
CA PHE A 920 -17.73 4.14 27.98
C PHE A 920 -17.47 5.17 26.86
N LEU A 921 -16.91 6.33 27.19
CA LEU A 921 -16.45 7.29 26.17
C LEU A 921 -15.31 6.72 25.32
N THR A 922 -14.41 5.94 25.94
CA THR A 922 -13.35 5.22 25.20
C THR A 922 -13.96 4.21 24.23
N LEU A 923 -14.98 3.46 24.64
CA LEU A 923 -15.70 2.54 23.77
C LEU A 923 -16.33 3.26 22.57
N CYS A 924 -17.01 4.39 22.81
CA CYS A 924 -17.67 5.15 21.76
C CYS A 924 -16.66 5.70 20.74
N GLU A 925 -15.54 6.26 21.22
CA GLU A 925 -14.46 6.75 20.37
C GLU A 925 -13.84 5.63 19.52
N SER A 926 -13.48 4.51 20.15
CA SER A 926 -12.84 3.38 19.46
C SER A 926 -13.68 2.82 18.31
N PHE A 927 -15.00 2.88 18.42
CA PHE A 927 -15.91 2.33 17.42
C PHE A 927 -16.68 3.39 16.62
N GLY A 928 -16.27 4.66 16.70
CA GLY A 928 -16.88 5.73 15.91
C GLY A 928 -18.36 6.01 16.24
N LEU A 929 -18.81 5.70 17.46
CA LEU A 929 -20.19 5.93 17.89
C LEU A 929 -20.38 7.38 18.37
N PRO A 930 -21.28 8.16 17.75
CA PRO A 930 -21.62 9.49 18.26
C PRO A 930 -22.23 9.41 19.67
N VAL A 931 -21.97 10.42 20.49
CA VAL A 931 -22.33 10.43 21.92
C VAL A 931 -23.48 11.41 22.20
N ILE A 932 -24.49 10.92 22.91
CA ILE A 932 -25.58 11.72 23.49
C ILE A 932 -25.28 11.89 24.99
N SER A 933 -25.18 13.13 25.46
CA SER A 933 -24.93 13.45 26.86
C SER A 933 -26.15 14.14 27.50
N LEU A 934 -26.83 13.44 28.41
CA LEU A 934 -27.96 13.97 29.17
C LEU A 934 -27.48 14.46 30.55
N CYS A 935 -27.30 15.76 30.68
CA CYS A 935 -26.67 16.38 31.84
C CYS A 935 -27.71 16.81 32.89
N ASP A 936 -27.55 16.30 34.11
CA ASP A 936 -28.30 16.74 35.31
C ASP A 936 -27.41 16.56 36.54
N THR A 937 -26.33 17.36 36.60
CA THR A 937 -25.32 17.26 37.65
C THR A 937 -25.08 18.59 38.36
N PRO A 938 -24.96 18.57 39.71
CA PRO A 938 -24.47 19.70 40.47
C PRO A 938 -22.95 19.89 40.38
N GLY A 939 -22.25 19.03 39.65
CA GLY A 939 -20.80 18.98 39.56
C GLY A 939 -20.23 17.66 40.09
N PHE A 940 -18.92 17.63 40.26
CA PHE A 940 -18.26 16.50 40.92
C PHE A 940 -18.67 16.41 42.40
N MET A 941 -18.69 15.19 42.93
CA MET A 941 -18.81 14.97 44.36
C MET A 941 -17.57 15.53 45.06
N VAL A 942 -17.79 16.37 46.07
CA VAL A 942 -16.74 17.06 46.83
C VAL A 942 -16.79 16.65 48.29
N GLY A 943 -15.64 16.73 48.96
CA GLY A 943 -15.51 16.47 50.40
C GLY A 943 -14.32 15.56 50.70
N PRO A 944 -13.80 15.57 51.94
CA PRO A 944 -12.60 14.80 52.30
C PRO A 944 -12.69 13.32 51.92
N ASP A 945 -13.86 12.70 52.11
CA ASP A 945 -14.07 11.28 51.78
C ASP A 945 -13.97 11.00 50.28
N ALA A 946 -14.48 11.90 49.43
CA ALA A 946 -14.36 11.76 47.98
C ALA A 946 -12.89 11.82 47.54
N GLU A 947 -12.09 12.68 48.17
CA GLU A 947 -10.66 12.79 47.85
C GLU A 947 -9.88 11.51 48.19
N THR A 948 -10.28 10.76 49.22
CA THR A 948 -9.63 9.47 49.57
C THR A 948 -9.75 8.42 48.47
N GLN A 949 -10.73 8.57 47.57
CA GLN A 949 -10.99 7.64 46.47
C GLN A 949 -10.14 7.96 45.22
N ALA A 950 -9.19 8.89 45.34
CA ALA A 950 -8.39 9.45 44.25
C ALA A 950 -9.23 10.20 43.21
N ALA A 951 -10.24 10.93 43.68
CA ALA A 951 -11.14 11.77 42.88
C ALA A 951 -10.39 12.66 41.89
N VAL A 952 -9.34 13.38 42.33
CA VAL A 952 -8.50 14.23 41.46
C VAL A 952 -8.04 13.50 40.19
N ARG A 953 -7.51 12.28 40.32
CA ARG A 953 -7.00 11.50 39.18
C ARG A 953 -8.13 10.96 38.32
N ARG A 954 -9.21 10.46 38.93
CA ARG A 954 -10.33 9.82 38.20
C ARG A 954 -11.17 10.85 37.45
N PHE A 955 -11.47 11.99 38.07
CA PHE A 955 -12.10 13.12 37.39
C PHE A 955 -11.19 13.69 36.29
N GLY A 956 -9.87 13.80 36.57
CA GLY A 956 -8.88 14.15 35.54
C GLY A 956 -8.90 13.20 34.35
N ARG A 957 -9.02 11.88 34.58
CA ARG A 957 -9.15 10.88 33.51
C ARG A 957 -10.42 11.11 32.68
N MET A 958 -11.55 11.41 33.30
CA MET A 958 -12.79 11.72 32.58
C MET A 958 -12.62 12.93 31.64
N PHE A 959 -11.93 13.99 32.08
CA PHE A 959 -11.58 15.12 31.23
C PHE A 959 -10.68 14.74 30.06
N VAL A 960 -9.62 13.96 30.31
CA VAL A 960 -8.69 13.53 29.26
C VAL A 960 -9.40 12.70 28.19
N LEU A 961 -10.32 11.82 28.60
CA LEU A 961 -11.05 10.96 27.66
C LEU A 961 -12.11 11.75 26.90
N GLY A 962 -12.82 12.68 27.55
CA GLY A 962 -13.72 13.62 26.87
C GLY A 962 -12.99 14.48 25.83
N ALA A 963 -11.80 14.98 26.15
CA ALA A 963 -10.99 15.79 25.24
C ALA A 963 -10.38 15.02 24.07
N ARG A 964 -10.44 13.69 24.08
CA ARG A 964 -9.97 12.82 22.99
C ARG A 964 -11.07 12.40 22.04
N LEU A 965 -12.34 12.69 22.36
CA LEU A 965 -13.45 12.35 21.47
C LEU A 965 -13.29 13.09 20.15
N THR A 966 -13.25 12.33 19.05
CA THR A 966 -13.33 12.83 17.68
C THR A 966 -14.69 12.54 17.06
N VAL A 967 -15.45 11.62 17.67
CA VAL A 967 -16.87 11.39 17.36
C VAL A 967 -17.74 12.58 17.76
N PRO A 968 -18.84 12.86 17.02
CA PRO A 968 -19.78 13.91 17.39
C PRO A 968 -20.39 13.67 18.77
N LEU A 969 -20.39 14.71 19.61
CA LEU A 969 -21.03 14.70 20.92
C LEU A 969 -22.11 15.78 20.96
N GLY A 970 -23.34 15.42 21.32
CA GLY A 970 -24.43 16.37 21.57
C GLY A 970 -24.87 16.34 23.01
N MET A 971 -25.02 17.50 23.63
CA MET A 971 -25.37 17.62 25.04
C MET A 971 -26.73 18.28 25.23
N ILE A 972 -27.58 17.65 26.05
CA ILE A 972 -28.86 18.17 26.50
C ILE A 972 -28.85 18.28 28.02
N ILE A 973 -28.96 19.49 28.55
CA ILE A 973 -29.09 19.73 29.98
C ILE A 973 -30.56 19.55 30.37
N LEU A 974 -30.85 18.49 31.11
CA LEU A 974 -32.21 18.17 31.58
C LEU A 974 -32.63 19.11 32.70
N ARG A 975 -31.73 19.37 33.64
CA ARG A 975 -31.96 20.32 34.75
C ARG A 975 -30.67 20.97 35.23
N LYS A 976 -29.79 20.28 35.97
CA LYS A 976 -28.59 20.92 36.53
C LYS A 976 -27.38 20.83 35.60
N GLY A 977 -26.74 21.95 35.31
CA GLY A 977 -25.49 22.01 34.55
C GLY A 977 -24.46 22.89 35.27
N TYR A 978 -23.90 22.40 36.38
CA TYR A 978 -22.98 23.18 37.21
C TYR A 978 -21.52 22.72 37.19
N GLY A 979 -20.63 23.71 37.19
CA GLY A 979 -19.19 23.56 37.43
C GLY A 979 -18.48 22.56 36.53
N LEU A 980 -17.32 22.10 36.99
CA LEU A 980 -16.44 21.20 36.23
C LEU A 980 -17.08 19.84 35.92
N GLY A 981 -17.99 19.35 36.77
CA GLY A 981 -18.67 18.08 36.50
C GLY A 981 -19.58 18.16 35.27
N ALA A 982 -20.33 19.25 35.13
CA ALA A 982 -21.12 19.48 33.91
C ALA A 982 -20.22 19.70 32.68
N MET A 983 -19.09 20.40 32.83
CA MET A 983 -18.12 20.55 31.74
C MET A 983 -17.55 19.19 31.32
N ALA A 984 -17.27 18.29 32.26
CA ALA A 984 -16.79 16.94 31.95
C ALA A 984 -17.84 16.12 31.18
N MET A 985 -19.13 16.24 31.50
CA MET A 985 -20.23 15.63 30.72
C MET A 985 -20.29 16.15 29.28
N ALA A 986 -19.74 17.34 29.01
CA ALA A 986 -19.64 17.95 27.69
C ALA A 986 -18.35 17.61 26.94
N GLY A 987 -17.46 16.78 27.49
CA GLY A 987 -16.13 16.54 26.93
C GLY A 987 -15.03 17.50 27.39
N GLY A 988 -15.34 18.38 28.35
CA GLY A 988 -14.39 19.28 29.01
C GLY A 988 -14.72 20.77 28.88
N SER A 989 -15.66 21.13 28.01
CA SER A 989 -16.13 22.51 27.80
C SER A 989 -17.51 22.48 27.17
N PHE A 990 -18.38 23.46 27.47
CA PHE A 990 -19.70 23.59 26.81
C PHE A 990 -19.60 23.99 25.32
N ARG A 991 -18.38 24.24 24.83
CA ARG A 991 -18.10 24.46 23.39
C ARG A 991 -17.54 23.23 22.68
N ALA A 992 -17.24 22.15 23.41
CA ALA A 992 -16.76 20.90 22.80
C ALA A 992 -17.88 20.11 22.10
N PRO A 993 -19.12 20.02 22.64
CA PRO A 993 -20.23 19.40 21.93
C PRO A 993 -20.54 20.12 20.61
N GLN A 994 -21.02 19.37 19.61
CA GLN A 994 -21.57 19.93 18.37
C GLN A 994 -22.82 20.79 18.65
N PHE A 995 -23.58 20.43 19.70
CA PHE A 995 -24.57 21.31 20.30
C PHE A 995 -24.58 21.15 21.82
N THR A 996 -24.78 22.27 22.51
CA THR A 996 -25.06 22.31 23.95
C THR A 996 -26.39 23.04 24.16
N VAL A 997 -27.47 22.26 24.28
CA VAL A 997 -28.83 22.78 24.49
C VAL A 997 -29.36 22.41 25.87
N ALA A 998 -30.41 23.08 26.32
CA ALA A 998 -31.09 22.75 27.57
C ALA A 998 -32.59 22.58 27.37
N TRP A 999 -33.20 21.75 28.19
CA TRP A 999 -34.66 21.76 28.40
C TRP A 999 -35.07 23.00 29.21
N PRO A 1000 -36.37 23.38 29.25
CA PRO A 1000 -36.82 24.58 29.97
C PRO A 1000 -36.52 24.54 31.47
N THR A 1001 -36.37 23.35 32.03
CA THR A 1001 -35.99 23.08 33.42
C THR A 1001 -34.50 23.28 33.71
N GLY A 1002 -33.69 23.58 32.70
CA GLY A 1002 -32.25 23.78 32.82
C GLY A 1002 -31.84 24.96 33.71
N GLU A 1003 -30.77 24.78 34.47
CA GLU A 1003 -30.12 25.77 35.33
C GLU A 1003 -28.59 25.62 35.25
N ILE A 1004 -27.90 26.73 34.97
CA ILE A 1004 -26.47 26.79 34.58
C ILE A 1004 -25.70 27.71 35.53
N GLY A 1005 -24.44 27.37 35.81
CA GLY A 1005 -23.58 28.20 36.65
C GLY A 1005 -22.25 27.54 37.02
N GLY A 1006 -21.28 28.34 37.48
CA GLY A 1006 -19.97 27.84 37.92
C GLY A 1006 -20.03 26.96 39.18
N MET A 1007 -21.08 27.11 40.00
CA MET A 1007 -21.39 26.26 41.15
C MET A 1007 -22.92 26.28 41.40
N GLY A 1008 -23.42 25.37 42.23
CA GLY A 1008 -24.85 25.36 42.59
C GLY A 1008 -25.30 26.69 43.21
N LEU A 1009 -26.51 27.13 42.88
CA LEU A 1009 -27.07 28.44 43.25
C LEU A 1009 -27.05 28.70 44.77
N GLU A 1010 -27.36 27.68 45.56
CA GLU A 1010 -27.31 27.75 47.02
C GLU A 1010 -25.88 27.97 47.54
N GLY A 1011 -24.88 27.34 46.90
CA GLY A 1011 -23.47 27.52 47.22
C GLY A 1011 -22.99 28.92 46.84
N ALA A 1012 -23.37 29.41 45.65
CA ALA A 1012 -23.04 30.75 45.18
C ALA A 1012 -23.58 31.83 46.12
N VAL A 1013 -24.83 31.70 46.60
CA VAL A 1013 -25.43 32.63 47.56
C VAL A 1013 -24.73 32.57 48.91
N ARG A 1014 -24.46 31.36 49.45
CA ARG A 1014 -23.76 31.22 50.74
C ARG A 1014 -22.37 31.84 50.72
N LEU A 1015 -21.65 31.73 49.60
CA LEU A 1015 -20.31 32.28 49.46
C LEU A 1015 -20.34 33.79 49.20
N GLY A 1016 -21.11 34.20 48.18
CA GLY A 1016 -21.16 35.59 47.69
C GLY A 1016 -21.85 36.57 48.62
N TYR A 1017 -22.77 36.09 49.47
CA TYR A 1017 -23.49 36.91 50.47
C TYR A 1017 -23.19 36.48 51.91
N SER A 1018 -22.04 35.85 52.15
CA SER A 1018 -21.66 35.32 53.48
C SER A 1018 -21.67 36.38 54.58
N LYS A 1019 -21.23 37.61 54.26
CA LYS A 1019 -21.19 38.73 55.22
C LYS A 1019 -22.58 39.27 55.51
N GLU A 1020 -23.41 39.38 54.48
CA GLU A 1020 -24.80 39.87 54.55
C GLU A 1020 -25.68 38.89 55.32
N LEU A 1021 -25.53 37.58 55.08
CA LEU A 1021 -26.23 36.54 55.82
C LEU A 1021 -25.77 36.48 57.28
N ALA A 1022 -24.47 36.64 57.54
CA ALA A 1022 -23.93 36.67 58.90
C ALA A 1022 -24.37 37.92 59.69
N ALA A 1023 -24.63 39.04 59.01
CA ALA A 1023 -25.10 40.28 59.62
C ALA A 1023 -26.56 40.21 60.13
N VAL A 1024 -27.37 39.26 59.63
CA VAL A 1024 -28.74 39.02 60.13
C VAL A 1024 -28.68 38.12 61.37
N ALA A 1025 -29.03 38.66 62.54
CA ALA A 1025 -28.91 37.95 63.82
C ALA A 1025 -30.01 36.90 64.03
N ASP A 1026 -31.24 37.16 63.56
CA ASP A 1026 -32.37 36.23 63.69
C ASP A 1026 -32.26 35.06 62.69
N PRO A 1027 -32.26 33.80 63.13
CA PRO A 1027 -32.19 32.64 62.26
C PRO A 1027 -33.34 32.54 61.25
N ALA A 1028 -34.57 32.95 61.62
CA ALA A 1028 -35.72 32.87 60.72
C ALA A 1028 -35.64 33.93 59.60
N GLU A 1029 -35.27 35.16 59.94
CA GLU A 1029 -34.99 36.21 58.95
C GLU A 1029 -33.79 35.89 58.07
N ARG A 1030 -32.73 35.27 58.62
CA ARG A 1030 -31.57 34.82 57.84
C ARG A 1030 -31.96 33.76 56.82
N GLN A 1031 -32.78 32.78 57.22
CA GLN A 1031 -33.29 31.76 56.31
C GLN A 1031 -34.19 32.37 55.22
N SER A 1032 -35.08 33.30 55.59
CA SER A 1032 -35.92 34.04 54.63
C SER A 1032 -35.10 34.90 53.65
N LEU A 1033 -34.04 35.57 54.11
CA LEU A 1033 -33.10 36.30 53.26
C LEU A 1033 -32.34 35.34 52.33
N PHE A 1034 -31.86 34.22 52.85
CA PHE A 1034 -31.20 33.19 52.06
C PHE A 1034 -32.12 32.66 50.95
N ASP A 1035 -33.36 32.29 51.27
CA ASP A 1035 -34.33 31.77 50.30
C ASP A 1035 -34.69 32.82 49.24
N ARG A 1036 -34.80 34.11 49.62
CA ARG A 1036 -35.00 35.22 48.67
C ARG A 1036 -33.80 35.39 47.72
N LEU A 1037 -32.58 35.35 48.25
CA LEU A 1037 -31.36 35.48 47.44
C LEU A 1037 -31.18 34.28 46.51
N VAL A 1038 -31.52 33.06 46.95
CA VAL A 1038 -31.53 31.85 46.12
C VAL A 1038 -32.59 31.95 45.02
N ALA A 1039 -33.80 32.43 45.33
CA ALA A 1039 -34.84 32.66 44.33
C ALA A 1039 -34.42 33.72 43.29
N ALA A 1040 -33.74 34.80 43.72
CA ALA A 1040 -33.18 35.80 42.81
C ALA A 1040 -32.05 35.22 41.94
N ALA A 1041 -31.10 34.48 42.54
CA ALA A 1041 -30.03 33.81 41.82
C ALA A 1041 -30.57 32.79 40.81
N TYR A 1042 -31.70 32.14 41.11
CA TYR A 1042 -32.39 31.24 40.19
C TYR A 1042 -32.91 31.96 38.95
N GLU A 1043 -33.56 33.12 39.06
CA GLU A 1043 -33.96 33.92 37.88
C GLU A 1043 -32.76 34.28 36.98
N HIS A 1044 -31.57 34.44 37.57
CA HIS A 1044 -30.34 34.70 36.84
C HIS A 1044 -29.60 33.44 36.34
N GLY A 1045 -29.89 32.26 36.89
CA GLY A 1045 -29.24 30.98 36.55
C GLY A 1045 -30.06 30.05 35.66
N LYS A 1046 -31.32 30.40 35.33
CA LYS A 1046 -32.16 29.61 34.40
C LYS A 1046 -31.54 29.51 33.00
N ALA A 1047 -31.81 28.40 32.31
CA ALA A 1047 -31.37 28.17 30.94
C ALA A 1047 -31.72 29.31 29.99
N LEU A 1048 -32.94 29.88 30.10
CA LEU A 1048 -33.35 31.03 29.27
C LEU A 1048 -32.41 32.22 29.44
N ARG A 1049 -31.90 32.46 30.65
CA ARG A 1049 -30.94 33.54 30.90
C ARG A 1049 -29.57 33.21 30.29
N ALA A 1050 -29.06 31.99 30.49
CA ALA A 1050 -27.80 31.52 29.90
C ALA A 1050 -27.82 31.56 28.36
N ALA A 1051 -28.97 31.32 27.73
CA ALA A 1051 -29.11 31.44 26.28
C ALA A 1051 -29.02 32.91 25.79
N THR A 1052 -29.45 33.90 26.59
CA THR A 1052 -29.31 35.32 26.20
C THR A 1052 -27.85 35.79 26.07
N THR A 1053 -26.94 35.10 26.76
CA THR A 1053 -25.49 35.32 26.71
C THR A 1053 -24.78 34.33 25.79
N PHE A 1054 -25.54 33.46 25.10
CA PHE A 1054 -25.03 32.41 24.23
C PHE A 1054 -24.10 31.43 24.94
N GLU A 1055 -24.30 31.20 26.24
CA GLU A 1055 -23.64 30.13 27.00
C GLU A 1055 -24.23 28.75 26.71
N LEU A 1056 -25.44 28.73 26.12
CA LEU A 1056 -26.11 27.59 25.51
C LEU A 1056 -26.47 27.94 24.06
N ASP A 1057 -26.49 26.94 23.19
CA ASP A 1057 -26.85 27.14 21.78
C ASP A 1057 -28.36 27.37 21.60
N ASP A 1058 -29.18 26.73 22.44
CA ASP A 1058 -30.63 26.97 22.52
C ASP A 1058 -31.25 26.45 23.83
N VAL A 1059 -32.47 26.90 24.14
CA VAL A 1059 -33.36 26.30 25.14
C VAL A 1059 -34.57 25.72 24.43
N ILE A 1060 -34.59 24.39 24.32
CA ILE A 1060 -35.49 23.68 23.41
C ILE A 1060 -36.75 23.18 24.12
N ASP A 1061 -37.84 23.00 23.37
CA ASP A 1061 -38.94 22.11 23.79
C ASP A 1061 -38.38 20.68 23.93
N PRO A 1062 -38.60 19.96 25.04
CA PRO A 1062 -38.15 18.57 25.18
C PRO A 1062 -38.57 17.65 24.03
N ALA A 1063 -39.71 17.92 23.39
CA ALA A 1063 -40.17 17.19 22.20
C ALA A 1063 -39.25 17.36 20.98
N ALA A 1064 -38.40 18.39 20.95
CA ALA A 1064 -37.45 18.65 19.87
C ALA A 1064 -36.11 17.92 20.03
N SER A 1065 -35.86 17.23 21.16
CA SER A 1065 -34.57 16.57 21.44
C SER A 1065 -34.09 15.67 20.31
N ARG A 1066 -34.98 14.87 19.71
CA ARG A 1066 -34.63 13.99 18.59
C ARG A 1066 -34.12 14.76 17.37
N ALA A 1067 -34.75 15.88 17.02
CA ALA A 1067 -34.36 16.68 15.85
C ALA A 1067 -32.96 17.31 15.96
N TRP A 1068 -32.48 17.52 17.19
CA TRP A 1068 -31.10 17.94 17.44
C TRP A 1068 -30.14 16.74 17.38
N ILE A 1069 -30.49 15.63 18.02
CA ILE A 1069 -29.65 14.42 18.04
C ILE A 1069 -29.41 13.86 16.64
N THR A 1070 -30.40 13.88 15.76
CA THR A 1070 -30.26 13.39 14.37
C THR A 1070 -29.26 14.22 13.54
N ARG A 1071 -28.81 15.38 14.03
CA ARG A 1071 -27.74 16.17 13.41
C ARG A 1071 -26.32 15.71 13.81
N LEU A 1072 -26.21 14.81 14.79
CA LEU A 1072 -24.92 14.25 15.21
C LEU A 1072 -24.43 13.14 14.28
N SER A 1073 -25.34 12.39 13.65
CA SER A 1073 -24.96 11.40 12.63
C SER A 1073 -24.66 12.14 11.32
N GLY A 1074 -23.39 12.14 10.90
CA GLY A 1074 -23.01 12.57 9.55
C GLY A 1074 -23.66 11.68 8.50
N GLY A 1075 -24.19 12.28 7.43
CA GLY A 1075 -24.70 11.55 6.27
C GLY A 1075 -23.60 10.85 5.48
#